data_AF-A0A1D3U9F3-F1
#
_entry.id   AF-A0A1D3U9F3-F1
#
_cell.length_a   1.000
_cell.length_b   1.000
_cell.length_c   1.000
_cell.angle_alpha   90.00
_cell.angle_beta   90.00
_cell.angle_gamma   90.00
#
_symmetry.space_group_name_H-M   'P 1'
#
loop_
_entity.id
_entity.type
_entity.pdbx_description
1 polymer ?
#
loop_
_entity_poly.entity_id
_entity_poly.type
_entity_poly.pdbx_seq_one_letter_code
_entity_poly.pdbx_strand_id
1 'polypeptide(L)'
;MVLKKLAHLHVFLVTVLTIANTTFCENKNTCMIKNTLRTNSCGIISRLLSVNSNKKKLSSPTNFTSLILNFELPQIVNFDLFKRNIFTSIHQKNHKPQFYIINKRLMSEKGENNSSANKSTNSDKKRPGSSSQNKEGINEKKHKSLSNNDKTEEINKMENANIGENGNGGDKGSNGGLSGTNNEPKIHYRGDYKPSGFVINNVTLNINIYDNETLVRSVLDMQLSDHYSGEDLILDGVGLKINEITIDNKKLVEGENYTYDNEFLTIYSKYVPKGSFIFGSEVIIHPETNYALTGLYKSKNIIVSQCEATGFRRITFFIDRPDIMAKYDVTLTADKAKYPILLSNGDKLNEFEIPGGRHGARFNDPHLKPCYLFAVVAGDLKHLSDNYVTKFSKRNVELYVFSEEKYVSKLKWALECLKKAMKFDEDYFGLEYDLSRLNLVAVSDFNVGAMENKGLNIFNANSLLASKKKSVDFSFERILTVVGHEYFHNYTGNRVTLRDWFQLTLKEGLTVHRENLFSEQTTKTATFRLDHVDLLRSVQFLEDSSPLSHPIRPESYVSMENFYTTTVYDKGSEVMRMYQTILGDEYYKKGMDIYIKKNDGGTATCEDFNSAMNEAYKLKKGNNAANLDQYLLWFSQSGTPHVTAEYSYDEKKKEFVINVTQMTNPDDNQKEKKALFIPIRVGFINPKNGNELIPEVTLEFKKEKETFVFNNVQEKPIASLFRGFSAPVYIKDNLTDDERILLLKYDTDAFVRYNVCVDLYMKQIVKNYNELLEEKQKGENAQGNKPKLTPVNADFISAMKYLLEDPHADAGFKSYIITLPRDRFIINHIKNVDTDVLADTKDYIYKQIGDKLNDLYFDIFKNIGSRADDMTHFNDESYVDFEQINMRKLRNTLLTLLSKTNYPNMLDHIMEHAKSPYPSNWLASFSVSAYYDKYFELYQKTYELSKDDELLLQEWLKTVSRSDRKDIYDIIKKLEMEVLKDSKNPNEIRAVYLPFTYNLRYFNDISGKGYKMMADIIMKVDKFNPMVATQLCDPFKLWNKLDAKRQELMLGEMDRILSMDNISTNLKEYLLRLTNKL
;
A
#
# COMPACT_ATOMS: atom_id res chain seq x y z
N MET A 1 -9.72 -47.79 -17.66
CA MET A 1 -8.81 -46.72 -17.16
C MET A 1 -8.27 -47.00 -15.74
N VAL A 2 -9.13 -47.31 -14.76
CA VAL A 2 -8.75 -47.47 -13.33
C VAL A 2 -7.56 -48.43 -13.08
N LEU A 3 -7.51 -49.60 -13.72
CA LEU A 3 -6.39 -50.55 -13.53
C LEU A 3 -5.01 -49.97 -13.86
N LYS A 4 -4.88 -49.05 -14.86
CA LYS A 4 -3.59 -48.40 -15.13
C LYS A 4 -3.15 -47.50 -13.97
N LYS A 5 -4.07 -46.72 -13.37
CA LYS A 5 -3.75 -45.89 -12.19
C LYS A 5 -3.34 -46.75 -10.99
N LEU A 6 -4.03 -47.89 -10.75
CA LEU A 6 -3.64 -48.85 -9.72
C LEU A 6 -2.25 -49.45 -9.98
N ALA A 7 -1.95 -49.86 -11.22
CA ALA A 7 -0.63 -50.41 -11.58
C ALA A 7 0.50 -49.40 -11.35
N HIS A 8 0.36 -48.15 -11.81
CA HIS A 8 1.35 -47.10 -11.56
C HIS A 8 1.54 -46.81 -10.06
N LEU A 9 0.46 -46.79 -9.28
CA LEU A 9 0.54 -46.61 -7.82
C LEU A 9 1.30 -47.76 -7.14
N HIS A 10 1.07 -49.02 -7.56
CA HIS A 10 1.76 -50.17 -7.01
C HIS A 10 3.25 -50.21 -7.42
N VAL A 11 3.57 -49.86 -8.67
CA VAL A 11 4.98 -49.73 -9.12
C VAL A 11 5.69 -48.65 -8.30
N PHE A 12 5.08 -47.48 -8.12
CA PHE A 12 5.64 -46.41 -7.29
C PHE A 12 5.88 -46.86 -5.84
N LEU A 13 4.90 -47.51 -5.22
CA LEU A 13 5.02 -48.03 -3.84
C LEU A 13 6.12 -49.10 -3.72
N VAL A 14 6.24 -50.01 -4.69
CA VAL A 14 7.33 -51.00 -4.73
C VAL A 14 8.67 -50.31 -4.89
N THR A 15 8.83 -49.37 -5.84
CA THR A 15 10.09 -48.65 -6.05
C THR A 15 10.52 -47.87 -4.79
N VAL A 16 9.60 -47.17 -4.12
CA VAL A 16 9.89 -46.45 -2.87
C VAL A 16 10.29 -47.42 -1.76
N LEU A 17 9.60 -48.57 -1.61
CA LEU A 17 9.94 -49.58 -0.60
C LEU A 17 11.27 -50.28 -0.89
N THR A 18 11.61 -50.53 -2.16
CA THR A 18 12.92 -51.08 -2.56
C THR A 18 14.04 -50.09 -2.25
N ILE A 19 13.89 -48.81 -2.60
CA ILE A 19 14.88 -47.75 -2.31
C ILE A 19 15.05 -47.54 -0.79
N ALA A 20 13.96 -47.56 -0.03
CA ALA A 20 14.00 -47.50 1.42
C ALA A 20 14.73 -48.72 2.02
N ASN A 21 14.50 -49.92 1.49
CA ASN A 21 15.13 -51.14 2.00
C ASN A 21 16.61 -51.28 1.61
N THR A 22 17.04 -50.79 0.43
CA THR A 22 18.47 -50.74 0.08
C THR A 22 19.23 -49.72 0.94
N THR A 23 18.69 -48.51 1.09
CA THR A 23 19.31 -47.48 1.97
C THR A 23 19.35 -47.87 3.45
N PHE A 24 18.43 -48.73 3.92
CA PHE A 24 18.48 -49.29 5.28
C PHE A 24 19.59 -50.34 5.48
N CYS A 25 20.07 -50.97 4.41
CA CYS A 25 21.10 -52.03 4.49
C CYS A 25 22.53 -51.48 4.54
N GLU A 26 22.78 -50.30 3.99
CA GLU A 26 24.15 -49.76 3.82
C GLU A 26 24.65 -48.91 5.01
N ASN A 27 23.75 -48.40 5.88
CA ASN A 27 24.12 -47.58 7.05
C ASN A 27 23.88 -48.30 8.39
N LYS A 28 24.73 -49.27 8.71
CA LYS A 28 24.84 -49.78 10.09
C LYS A 28 25.61 -48.79 10.96
N ASN A 29 24.99 -48.40 12.08
CA ASN A 29 25.52 -47.52 13.14
C ASN A 29 25.51 -46.00 12.85
N THR A 30 24.34 -45.33 12.89
CA THR A 30 24.10 -44.15 13.78
C THR A 30 22.67 -43.57 13.68
N CYS A 31 21.75 -43.98 14.57
CA CYS A 31 20.71 -43.09 15.12
C CYS A 31 20.00 -43.75 16.34
N MET A 32 19.54 -42.95 17.30
CA MET A 32 18.67 -43.40 18.40
C MET A 32 17.18 -43.24 18.05
N ILE A 33 16.59 -44.18 17.32
CA ILE A 33 15.12 -44.36 17.29
C ILE A 33 14.80 -45.84 17.57
N LYS A 34 14.85 -46.20 18.85
CA LYS A 34 14.30 -47.46 19.38
C LYS A 34 12.96 -47.15 20.04
N ASN A 35 11.95 -47.99 19.78
CA ASN A 35 10.65 -48.07 20.47
C ASN A 35 9.46 -47.19 20.02
N THR A 36 9.28 -46.89 18.71
CA THR A 36 8.01 -46.30 18.22
C THR A 36 7.37 -46.95 16.97
N LEU A 37 8.05 -47.89 16.29
CA LEU A 37 7.55 -48.52 15.05
C LEU A 37 7.66 -50.06 15.05
N ARG A 38 7.37 -50.72 16.19
CA ARG A 38 7.40 -52.19 16.29
C ARG A 38 6.05 -52.87 16.53
N THR A 39 4.95 -52.12 16.48
CA THR A 39 3.58 -52.61 16.73
C THR A 39 2.56 -51.94 15.80
N ASN A 40 2.47 -52.43 14.54
CA ASN A 40 1.21 -52.58 13.77
C ASN A 40 1.41 -52.97 12.28
N SER A 41 2.59 -52.75 11.68
CA SER A 41 2.82 -52.93 10.24
C SER A 41 2.58 -54.36 9.70
N CYS A 42 2.81 -55.40 10.52
CA CYS A 42 2.62 -56.80 10.09
C CYS A 42 1.15 -57.21 9.89
N GLY A 43 0.20 -56.57 10.57
CA GLY A 43 -1.22 -56.96 10.52
C GLY A 43 -1.92 -56.58 9.21
N ILE A 44 -1.52 -55.47 8.60
CA ILE A 44 -2.15 -54.93 7.39
C ILE A 44 -1.75 -55.75 6.15
N ILE A 45 -0.47 -56.10 6.04
CA ILE A 45 0.07 -56.89 4.91
C ILE A 45 -0.56 -58.29 4.87
N SER A 46 -0.74 -58.93 6.04
CA SER A 46 -1.38 -60.25 6.13
C SER A 46 -2.86 -60.24 5.68
N ARG A 47 -3.62 -59.17 5.98
CA ARG A 47 -5.02 -59.02 5.54
C ARG A 47 -5.19 -58.67 4.06
N LEU A 48 -4.20 -58.02 3.44
CA LEU A 48 -4.23 -57.73 2.00
C LEU A 48 -3.94 -58.97 1.14
N LEU A 49 -3.13 -59.92 1.64
CA LEU A 49 -2.72 -61.12 0.90
C LEU A 49 -3.75 -62.27 0.94
N SER A 50 -4.79 -62.20 1.77
CA SER A 50 -5.84 -63.23 1.85
C SER A 50 -6.99 -63.06 0.85
N VAL A 51 -7.07 -61.93 0.13
CA VAL A 51 -8.21 -61.57 -0.74
C VAL A 51 -7.83 -61.62 -2.23
N ASN A 52 -7.35 -62.76 -2.73
CA ASN A 52 -7.43 -63.14 -4.16
C ASN A 52 -7.09 -64.62 -4.44
N SER A 53 -7.84 -65.55 -3.84
CA SER A 53 -7.64 -66.99 -4.04
C SER A 53 -8.41 -67.55 -5.25
N ASN A 54 -7.86 -67.46 -6.48
CA ASN A 54 -8.26 -68.40 -7.55
C ASN A 54 -7.22 -68.64 -8.69
N LYS A 55 -6.52 -69.77 -8.55
CA LYS A 55 -6.24 -70.79 -9.58
C LYS A 55 -5.51 -70.44 -10.90
N LYS A 56 -4.32 -71.07 -11.00
CA LYS A 56 -3.68 -71.76 -12.15
C LYS A 56 -2.74 -70.99 -13.09
N LYS A 57 -1.45 -71.32 -12.91
CA LYS A 57 -0.45 -71.74 -13.92
C LYS A 57 -0.40 -70.99 -15.28
N LEU A 58 0.69 -70.23 -15.46
CA LEU A 58 1.56 -70.38 -16.64
C LEU A 58 3.01 -70.48 -16.16
N SER A 59 3.92 -71.07 -16.96
CA SER A 59 5.24 -71.51 -16.46
C SER A 59 6.38 -71.35 -17.47
N SER A 60 7.13 -70.26 -17.35
CA SER A 60 8.51 -70.11 -17.84
C SER A 60 9.18 -68.91 -17.15
N PRO A 61 10.51 -68.91 -16.93
CA PRO A 61 11.22 -67.77 -16.36
C PRO A 61 11.61 -66.77 -17.48
N THR A 62 10.80 -65.74 -17.70
CA THR A 62 11.17 -64.61 -18.57
C THR A 62 12.16 -63.68 -17.86
N ASN A 63 13.31 -63.44 -18.49
CA ASN A 63 14.41 -62.67 -17.91
C ASN A 63 14.07 -61.17 -17.90
N PHE A 64 13.69 -60.65 -16.73
CA PHE A 64 13.05 -59.33 -16.58
C PHE A 64 13.94 -58.13 -17.01
N THR A 65 15.26 -58.34 -17.10
CA THR A 65 16.24 -57.31 -17.48
C THR A 65 16.21 -56.93 -18.96
N SER A 66 15.79 -57.82 -19.88
CA SER A 66 15.74 -57.49 -21.31
C SER A 66 14.51 -56.67 -21.71
N LEU A 67 13.47 -56.66 -20.89
CA LEU A 67 12.20 -55.97 -21.17
C LEU A 67 12.23 -54.47 -20.84
N ILE A 68 13.25 -54.01 -20.11
CA ILE A 68 13.43 -52.60 -19.70
C ILE A 68 14.21 -51.80 -20.75
N LEU A 69 15.02 -52.45 -21.59
CA LEU A 69 15.92 -51.78 -22.55
C LEU A 69 15.26 -51.33 -23.87
N ASN A 70 14.01 -51.75 -24.15
CA ASN A 70 13.29 -51.45 -25.40
C ASN A 70 12.03 -50.59 -25.18
N PHE A 71 12.01 -49.72 -24.16
CA PHE A 71 10.94 -48.74 -23.95
C PHE A 71 11.47 -47.31 -24.12
N GLU A 72 11.35 -46.78 -25.33
CA GLU A 72 11.46 -45.33 -25.56
C GLU A 72 10.25 -44.62 -24.93
N LEU A 73 10.52 -43.58 -24.14
CA LEU A 73 9.52 -42.74 -23.49
C LEU A 73 9.75 -41.28 -23.89
N PRO A 74 8.76 -40.60 -24.49
CA PRO A 74 8.89 -39.19 -24.86
C PRO A 74 9.14 -38.25 -23.68
N GLN A 75 9.78 -37.12 -23.97
CA GLN A 75 10.32 -36.15 -23.02
C GLN A 75 9.27 -35.43 -22.15
N ILE A 76 8.88 -35.98 -20.99
CA ILE A 76 8.35 -35.20 -19.85
C ILE A 76 8.92 -35.73 -18.52
N VAL A 77 9.24 -34.81 -17.61
CA VAL A 77 9.81 -34.94 -16.24
C VAL A 77 11.31 -34.63 -16.18
N ASN A 78 11.62 -33.45 -15.64
CA ASN A 78 12.97 -32.91 -15.51
C ASN A 78 13.57 -33.31 -14.14
N PHE A 79 14.60 -34.16 -14.12
CA PHE A 79 15.03 -34.90 -12.91
C PHE A 79 16.12 -34.23 -12.06
N ASP A 80 16.65 -33.06 -12.47
CA ASP A 80 17.83 -32.46 -11.83
C ASP A 80 17.59 -31.88 -10.42
N LEU A 81 16.34 -31.53 -10.08
CA LEU A 81 15.98 -31.08 -8.72
C LEU A 81 16.27 -32.15 -7.64
N PHE A 82 16.29 -33.43 -7.99
CA PHE A 82 16.51 -34.52 -7.02
C PHE A 82 17.99 -34.83 -6.77
N LYS A 83 18.88 -34.55 -7.73
CA LYS A 83 20.33 -34.78 -7.58
C LYS A 83 21.01 -33.78 -6.65
N ARG A 84 20.57 -32.51 -6.67
CA ARG A 84 21.30 -31.38 -6.07
C ARG A 84 21.35 -31.41 -4.54
N ASN A 85 20.38 -32.04 -3.88
CA ASN A 85 20.28 -32.09 -2.41
C ASN A 85 21.02 -33.27 -1.75
N ILE A 86 21.46 -34.28 -2.51
CA ILE A 86 22.14 -35.47 -1.95
C ILE A 86 23.66 -35.25 -1.82
N PHE A 87 24.28 -34.51 -2.76
CA PHE A 87 25.74 -34.37 -2.82
C PHE A 87 26.32 -33.21 -1.99
N THR A 88 25.52 -32.26 -1.53
CA THR A 88 26.00 -31.10 -0.74
C THR A 88 26.15 -31.38 0.76
N SER A 89 25.54 -32.44 1.30
CA SER A 89 25.45 -32.68 2.75
C SER A 89 26.58 -33.53 3.37
N ILE A 90 27.65 -33.83 2.63
CA ILE A 90 28.72 -34.76 3.06
C ILE A 90 30.01 -34.05 3.51
N HIS A 91 30.17 -32.75 3.25
CA HIS A 91 31.36 -31.98 3.63
C HIS A 91 31.03 -30.70 4.41
N GLN A 92 30.69 -30.88 5.69
CA GLN A 92 31.35 -30.21 6.82
C GLN A 92 30.82 -30.75 8.16
N LYS A 93 31.72 -31.26 9.00
CA LYS A 93 31.45 -31.65 10.40
C LYS A 93 32.64 -31.24 11.25
N ASN A 94 32.36 -31.00 12.53
CA ASN A 94 33.29 -30.65 13.60
C ASN A 94 33.86 -29.22 13.53
N HIS A 95 33.29 -28.32 14.33
CA HIS A 95 33.99 -27.79 15.51
C HIS A 95 32.96 -27.33 16.56
N LYS A 96 33.33 -27.42 17.85
CA LYS A 96 32.63 -26.81 19.00
C LYS A 96 33.57 -25.83 19.69
N PRO A 97 33.09 -24.65 20.08
CA PRO A 97 33.34 -24.05 21.39
C PRO A 97 32.06 -24.20 22.26
N GLN A 98 32.12 -24.62 23.52
CA GLN A 98 32.62 -23.93 24.72
C GLN A 98 31.78 -22.70 25.13
N PHE A 99 31.23 -22.79 26.35
CA PHE A 99 30.58 -21.68 27.06
C PHE A 99 31.61 -20.62 27.48
N TYR A 100 31.21 -19.36 27.51
CA TYR A 100 31.78 -18.37 28.43
C TYR A 100 30.74 -17.34 28.87
N ILE A 101 30.90 -16.82 30.08
CA ILE A 101 30.04 -15.79 30.69
C ILE A 101 30.86 -14.50 30.80
N ILE A 102 30.37 -13.37 30.27
CA ILE A 102 30.91 -12.03 30.56
C ILE A 102 29.74 -11.07 30.86
N ASN A 103 30.01 -10.11 31.75
CA ASN A 103 29.04 -9.20 32.35
C ASN A 103 28.84 -7.88 31.58
N LYS A 104 27.78 -7.16 32.00
CA LYS A 104 27.49 -5.74 31.74
C LYS A 104 28.70 -4.84 31.42
N ARG A 105 28.62 -4.07 30.32
CA ARG A 105 28.69 -2.58 30.30
C ARG A 105 28.69 -2.02 28.88
N LEU A 106 27.65 -1.24 28.52
CA LEU A 106 27.73 -0.14 27.56
C LEU A 106 26.69 0.93 27.93
N MET A 107 27.18 2.10 28.33
CA MET A 107 26.49 3.39 28.59
C MET A 107 27.60 4.45 28.65
N SER A 108 27.31 5.71 28.32
CA SER A 108 28.27 6.77 27.92
C SER A 108 29.05 6.39 26.65
N GLU A 109 29.25 7.21 25.59
CA GLU A 109 29.17 8.64 25.25
C GLU A 109 30.56 9.09 24.71
N LYS A 110 30.54 10.03 23.75
CA LYS A 110 31.63 10.97 23.41
C LYS A 110 33.03 10.38 23.16
N GLY A 111 33.33 10.11 21.90
CA GLY A 111 34.70 9.94 21.44
C GLY A 111 35.37 11.30 21.17
N GLU A 112 36.25 11.75 22.06
CA GLU A 112 37.24 12.78 21.75
C GLU A 112 38.53 12.13 21.21
N ASN A 113 38.89 12.44 19.97
CA ASN A 113 40.19 12.05 19.40
C ASN A 113 41.23 13.12 19.74
N ASN A 114 42.26 12.76 20.50
CA ASN A 114 43.50 13.53 20.58
C ASN A 114 44.71 12.59 20.63
N SER A 115 45.51 12.60 19.57
CA SER A 115 46.79 11.88 19.49
C SER A 115 47.94 12.75 19.98
N SER A 116 48.86 12.16 20.73
CA SER A 116 49.96 12.87 21.37
C SER A 116 51.23 12.94 20.50
N ALA A 117 51.77 14.15 20.28
CA ALA A 117 53.22 14.36 20.12
C ALA A 117 53.59 15.85 20.31
N ASN A 118 54.53 16.15 21.21
CA ASN A 118 55.08 17.50 21.39
C ASN A 118 56.14 17.84 20.33
N LYS A 119 56.09 19.06 19.76
CA LYS A 119 57.21 20.04 19.68
C LYS A 119 56.94 21.22 18.74
N SER A 120 56.84 22.43 19.30
CA SER A 120 57.62 23.62 18.92
C SER A 120 57.09 24.87 19.66
N THR A 121 57.91 25.91 19.78
CA THR A 121 57.60 27.16 20.48
C THR A 121 57.80 28.38 19.58
N ASN A 122 57.16 29.49 19.98
CA ASN A 122 57.37 30.88 19.55
C ASN A 122 56.87 31.32 18.15
N SER A 123 55.96 32.31 18.16
CA SER A 123 55.93 33.58 17.38
C SER A 123 56.33 33.61 15.89
N ASP A 124 55.71 34.41 15.01
CA ASP A 124 55.26 35.79 15.24
C ASP A 124 54.38 36.41 14.10
N LYS A 125 53.76 37.57 14.37
CA LYS A 125 53.30 38.67 13.47
C LYS A 125 52.49 38.43 12.14
N LYS A 126 51.25 38.97 12.19
CA LYS A 126 50.63 40.01 11.30
C LYS A 126 50.42 39.84 9.76
N ARG A 127 49.13 39.98 9.38
CA ARG A 127 48.49 40.74 8.23
C ARG A 127 49.34 41.77 7.45
N PRO A 128 48.90 42.28 6.25
CA PRO A 128 48.08 41.71 5.14
C PRO A 128 48.50 42.19 3.69
N GLY A 129 47.74 41.87 2.62
CA GLY A 129 47.49 42.84 1.50
C GLY A 129 47.67 42.44 0.01
N SER A 130 46.55 42.33 -0.73
CA SER A 130 46.22 42.88 -2.08
C SER A 130 47.03 42.69 -3.40
N SER A 131 46.22 42.67 -4.50
CA SER A 131 46.41 43.27 -5.86
C SER A 131 47.23 42.62 -7.01
N SER A 132 46.50 41.88 -7.87
CA SER A 132 46.29 42.09 -9.34
C SER A 132 47.37 42.63 -10.30
N GLN A 133 47.55 41.93 -11.45
CA GLN A 133 47.55 42.39 -12.88
C GLN A 133 48.27 41.36 -13.79
N ASN A 134 48.22 41.31 -15.13
CA ASN A 134 47.28 41.55 -16.25
C ASN A 134 48.11 41.37 -17.55
N LYS A 135 47.59 40.87 -18.69
CA LYS A 135 48.02 41.24 -20.08
C LYS A 135 47.32 40.48 -21.24
N GLU A 136 46.84 41.25 -22.23
CA GLU A 136 46.86 41.08 -23.72
C GLU A 136 46.43 39.76 -24.44
N GLY A 137 45.66 39.75 -25.54
CA GLY A 137 44.82 40.80 -26.17
C GLY A 137 44.41 40.61 -27.67
N ILE A 138 43.26 41.22 -28.05
CA ILE A 138 42.93 41.89 -29.36
C ILE A 138 42.29 41.12 -30.57
N ASN A 139 41.43 41.86 -31.32
CA ASN A 139 40.76 41.64 -32.64
C ASN A 139 39.47 40.77 -32.73
N GLU A 140 38.40 41.12 -33.50
CA GLU A 140 38.08 42.37 -34.25
C GLU A 140 36.56 42.57 -34.61
N LYS A 141 36.14 43.84 -34.82
CA LYS A 141 35.00 44.40 -35.65
C LYS A 141 33.54 43.87 -35.45
N LYS A 142 32.58 44.73 -35.03
CA LYS A 142 31.69 45.68 -35.81
C LYS A 142 30.60 44.98 -36.66
N HIS A 143 29.34 45.42 -36.78
CA HIS A 143 28.56 46.65 -36.44
C HIS A 143 27.03 46.26 -36.36
N LYS A 144 25.96 47.07 -36.20
CA LYS A 144 25.56 48.52 -36.14
C LYS A 144 24.16 48.58 -35.41
N SER A 145 23.81 49.56 -34.56
CA SER A 145 23.03 50.81 -34.78
C SER A 145 21.63 50.69 -35.47
N LEU A 146 20.53 51.37 -35.08
CA LEU A 146 20.30 52.45 -34.07
C LEU A 146 18.77 52.76 -33.91
N SER A 147 18.33 53.26 -32.73
CA SER A 147 17.18 54.20 -32.48
C SER A 147 15.71 53.82 -32.83
N ASN A 148 14.64 54.25 -32.13
CA ASN A 148 14.50 55.07 -30.89
C ASN A 148 13.06 55.01 -30.28
N ASN A 149 12.93 55.35 -28.97
CA ASN A 149 11.77 55.91 -28.23
C ASN A 149 10.47 55.04 -28.09
N ASP A 150 9.65 55.12 -27.02
CA ASP A 150 9.70 55.87 -25.74
C ASP A 150 8.70 55.32 -24.68
N LYS A 151 8.79 55.84 -23.44
CA LYS A 151 7.81 55.75 -22.29
C LYS A 151 7.85 54.49 -21.40
N THR A 152 7.70 54.55 -20.06
CA THR A 152 7.74 55.69 -19.10
C THR A 152 8.01 55.22 -17.66
N GLU A 153 8.84 55.97 -16.94
CA GLU A 153 9.02 56.09 -15.47
C GLU A 153 9.27 57.61 -15.21
N GLU A 154 9.05 58.26 -14.06
CA GLU A 154 8.67 57.84 -12.69
C GLU A 154 8.08 59.06 -11.90
N ILE A 155 7.48 58.80 -10.70
CA ILE A 155 7.37 59.66 -9.49
C ILE A 155 6.97 61.17 -9.61
N ASN A 156 5.88 61.59 -8.91
CA ASN A 156 5.94 62.55 -7.78
C ASN A 156 4.60 62.86 -7.04
N LYS A 157 4.67 62.82 -5.70
CA LYS A 157 4.13 63.72 -4.63
C LYS A 157 2.71 64.35 -4.65
N MET A 158 2.29 64.66 -3.41
CA MET A 158 1.04 65.30 -2.96
C MET A 158 0.92 66.80 -3.34
N GLU A 159 -0.31 67.37 -3.30
CA GLU A 159 -0.69 68.38 -2.26
C GLU A 159 -2.17 68.86 -2.33
N ASN A 160 -2.81 69.03 -1.15
CA ASN A 160 -3.69 70.14 -0.69
C ASN A 160 -5.03 70.52 -1.40
N ALA A 161 -6.08 71.04 -0.71
CA ALA A 161 -6.39 71.13 0.75
C ALA A 161 -7.83 71.62 1.09
N ASN A 162 -8.23 71.41 2.37
CA ASN A 162 -9.03 72.27 3.28
C ASN A 162 -10.59 72.31 3.34
N ILE A 163 -11.03 72.76 4.53
CA ILE A 163 -12.40 73.07 5.06
C ILE A 163 -13.21 71.82 5.49
N GLY A 164 -13.74 71.71 6.73
CA GLY A 164 -13.72 72.64 7.88
C GLY A 164 -14.13 71.98 9.22
N GLU A 165 -14.20 72.76 10.30
CA GLU A 165 -14.29 72.30 11.70
C GLU A 165 -15.71 71.97 12.21
N ASN A 166 -15.83 71.00 13.14
CA ASN A 166 -16.44 71.16 14.48
C ASN A 166 -16.29 69.87 15.33
N GLY A 167 -16.49 69.94 16.65
CA GLY A 167 -16.13 68.86 17.61
C GLY A 167 -17.20 68.47 18.65
N ASN A 168 -16.73 67.89 19.76
CA ASN A 168 -17.48 67.10 20.77
C ASN A 168 -17.98 65.74 20.25
N GLY A 169 -18.03 64.67 21.06
CA GLY A 169 -17.59 64.45 22.43
C GLY A 169 -17.43 62.94 22.69
N GLY A 170 -16.69 62.54 23.72
CA GLY A 170 -16.33 61.12 23.93
C GLY A 170 -17.26 60.36 24.88
N ASP A 171 -17.17 59.02 24.82
CA ASP A 171 -17.40 58.16 26.00
C ASP A 171 -16.47 56.93 25.96
N LYS A 172 -16.32 56.22 27.08
CA LYS A 172 -15.35 55.13 27.30
C LYS A 172 -16.01 53.75 27.21
N GLY A 173 -15.68 52.99 26.15
CA GLY A 173 -16.04 51.57 26.02
C GLY A 173 -14.82 50.65 26.11
N SER A 174 -14.40 50.25 27.31
CA SER A 174 -13.22 49.40 27.51
C SER A 174 -13.52 47.91 27.34
N ASN A 175 -13.66 47.45 26.08
CA ASN A 175 -13.54 46.02 25.76
C ASN A 175 -12.07 45.69 25.49
N GLY A 176 -11.47 44.88 26.36
CA GLY A 176 -10.12 44.35 26.15
C GLY A 176 -10.13 43.35 25.00
N GLY A 177 -9.63 43.77 23.84
CA GLY A 177 -9.45 42.86 22.71
C GLY A 177 -8.40 41.80 23.05
N LEU A 178 -8.82 40.53 23.12
CA LEU A 178 -7.90 39.40 23.04
C LEU A 178 -7.15 39.49 21.71
N SER A 179 -5.86 39.84 21.77
CA SER A 179 -5.01 39.91 20.59
C SER A 179 -4.88 38.52 19.98
N GLY A 180 -5.45 38.32 18.79
CA GLY A 180 -5.34 37.06 18.07
C GLY A 180 -3.87 36.72 17.84
N THR A 181 -3.39 35.65 18.47
CA THR A 181 -2.10 35.07 18.13
C THR A 181 -2.20 34.39 16.77
N ASN A 182 -1.24 34.63 15.89
CA ASN A 182 -1.09 33.85 14.67
C ASN A 182 -0.68 32.43 15.05
N ASN A 183 -1.66 31.54 15.28
CA ASN A 183 -1.43 30.15 15.58
C ASN A 183 -0.97 29.41 14.30
N GLU A 184 0.31 29.53 14.02
CA GLU A 184 1.05 28.55 13.21
C GLU A 184 0.96 27.19 13.92
N PRO A 185 0.73 26.10 13.18
CA PRO A 185 0.51 24.79 13.78
C PRO A 185 1.80 24.21 14.37
N LYS A 186 1.67 23.37 15.41
CA LYS A 186 2.83 22.72 16.03
C LYS A 186 3.45 21.69 15.08
N ILE A 187 4.67 21.96 14.64
CA ILE A 187 5.50 21.00 13.88
C ILE A 187 6.29 20.10 14.85
N HIS A 188 6.32 18.80 14.55
CA HIS A 188 7.16 17.78 15.15
C HIS A 188 8.29 17.40 14.17
N TYR A 189 9.52 17.23 14.65
CA TYR A 189 10.68 16.85 13.82
C TYR A 189 11.27 15.51 14.25
N ARG A 190 11.74 14.71 13.28
CA ARG A 190 12.37 13.40 13.52
C ARG A 190 13.66 13.50 14.33
N GLY A 191 14.39 14.62 14.20
CA GLY A 191 15.59 14.91 14.98
C GLY A 191 15.34 15.18 16.47
N ASP A 192 14.12 15.58 16.84
CA ASP A 192 13.75 15.97 18.21
C ASP A 192 13.29 14.79 19.08
N TYR A 193 13.41 13.54 18.59
CA TYR A 193 13.02 12.36 19.36
C TYR A 193 13.80 12.28 20.68
N LYS A 194 13.05 12.33 21.78
CA LYS A 194 13.51 11.99 23.13
C LYS A 194 12.52 10.99 23.76
N PRO A 195 12.98 10.03 24.57
CA PRO A 195 12.12 9.24 25.43
C PRO A 195 11.32 10.12 26.40
N SER A 196 10.23 9.58 26.93
CA SER A 196 9.43 10.22 27.99
C SER A 196 10.14 10.19 29.34
N GLY A 197 9.97 11.25 30.15
CA GLY A 197 10.31 11.26 31.58
C GLY A 197 9.38 10.40 32.45
N PHE A 198 8.31 9.86 31.87
CA PHE A 198 7.28 9.06 32.53
C PHE A 198 7.06 7.73 31.80
N VAL A 199 6.81 6.67 32.57
CA VAL A 199 6.40 5.34 32.07
C VAL A 199 5.02 5.00 32.61
N ILE A 200 4.15 4.44 31.75
CA ILE A 200 2.87 3.85 32.13
C ILE A 200 3.02 2.34 32.00
N ASN A 201 2.94 1.59 33.11
CA ASN A 201 3.13 0.13 33.08
C ASN A 201 1.83 -0.61 32.77
N ASN A 202 0.73 -0.15 33.38
CA ASN A 202 -0.58 -0.76 33.34
C ASN A 202 -1.66 0.30 33.17
N VAL A 203 -2.72 -0.07 32.44
CA VAL A 203 -3.91 0.74 32.16
C VAL A 203 -5.13 -0.08 32.56
N THR A 204 -5.91 0.40 33.52
CA THR A 204 -7.20 -0.21 33.90
C THR A 204 -8.34 0.72 33.48
N LEU A 205 -9.15 0.27 32.53
CA LEU A 205 -10.26 1.03 31.95
C LEU A 205 -11.62 0.49 32.38
N ASN A 206 -12.55 1.39 32.68
CA ASN A 206 -13.98 1.09 32.82
C ASN A 206 -14.74 2.03 31.87
N ILE A 207 -15.27 1.49 30.77
CA ILE A 207 -15.99 2.24 29.74
C ILE A 207 -17.47 1.89 29.83
N ASN A 208 -18.28 2.87 30.22
CA ASN A 208 -19.70 2.71 30.49
C ASN A 208 -20.50 3.45 29.41
N ILE A 209 -21.01 2.68 28.45
CA ILE A 209 -21.73 3.20 27.28
C ILE A 209 -23.19 3.44 27.68
N TYR A 210 -23.71 4.65 27.43
CA TYR A 210 -25.12 5.02 27.56
C TYR A 210 -25.65 5.55 26.20
N ASP A 211 -26.89 6.04 26.17
CA ASP A 211 -27.55 6.44 24.92
C ASP A 211 -27.09 7.79 24.36
N ASN A 212 -26.60 8.69 25.23
CA ASN A 212 -26.25 10.08 24.91
C ASN A 212 -24.89 10.52 25.48
N GLU A 213 -24.15 9.60 26.09
CA GLU A 213 -22.81 9.81 26.62
C GLU A 213 -22.12 8.46 26.86
N THR A 214 -20.80 8.46 26.96
CA THR A 214 -20.01 7.33 27.45
C THR A 214 -19.04 7.83 28.52
N LEU A 215 -19.12 7.22 29.69
CA LEU A 215 -18.30 7.57 30.86
C LEU A 215 -17.11 6.62 30.94
N VAL A 216 -15.91 7.19 30.81
CA VAL A 216 -14.64 6.46 30.82
C VAL A 216 -13.91 6.78 32.12
N ARG A 217 -13.70 5.76 32.96
CA ARG A 217 -12.72 5.84 34.05
C ARG A 217 -11.44 5.15 33.63
N SER A 218 -10.32 5.83 33.81
CA SER A 218 -8.98 5.33 33.51
C SER A 218 -8.09 5.43 34.74
N VAL A 219 -7.41 4.33 35.06
CA VAL A 219 -6.38 4.26 36.11
C VAL A 219 -5.07 3.84 35.46
N LEU A 220 -4.04 4.66 35.61
CA LEU A 220 -2.72 4.50 35.03
C LEU A 220 -1.71 4.25 36.16
N ASP A 221 -1.07 3.08 36.16
CA ASP A 221 0.02 2.77 37.09
C ASP A 221 1.32 3.34 36.51
N MET A 222 1.72 4.51 37.03
CA MET A 222 2.79 5.34 36.49
C MET A 222 4.06 5.30 37.34
N GLN A 223 5.18 5.65 36.72
CA GLN A 223 6.46 5.91 37.40
C GLN A 223 7.29 6.91 36.60
N LEU A 224 8.25 7.55 37.27
CA LEU A 224 9.30 8.31 36.61
C LEU A 224 10.24 7.37 35.84
N SER A 225 10.78 7.83 34.71
CA SER A 225 11.84 7.15 33.96
C SER A 225 13.23 7.69 34.32
N ASP A 226 14.29 7.00 33.89
CA ASP A 226 15.69 7.47 33.98
C ASP A 226 15.94 8.78 33.21
N HIS A 227 14.96 9.29 32.46
CA HIS A 227 15.03 10.54 31.70
C HIS A 227 14.30 11.71 32.37
N TYR A 228 13.62 11.50 33.50
CA TYR A 228 12.91 12.57 34.21
C TYR A 228 13.87 13.65 34.73
N SER A 229 13.57 14.90 34.41
CA SER A 229 14.38 16.08 34.71
C SER A 229 13.75 17.07 35.69
N GLY A 230 12.51 16.80 36.12
CA GLY A 230 11.71 17.69 36.98
C GLY A 230 10.57 18.42 36.25
N GLU A 231 10.24 18.00 35.03
CA GLU A 231 9.17 18.55 34.20
C GLU A 231 7.75 18.25 34.73
N ASP A 232 6.78 19.03 34.25
CA ASP A 232 5.36 18.80 34.49
C ASP A 232 4.88 17.52 33.78
N LEU A 233 3.89 16.82 34.37
CA LEU A 233 3.26 15.68 33.72
C LEU A 233 2.21 16.18 32.73
N ILE A 234 2.54 16.11 31.45
CA ILE A 234 1.63 16.45 30.34
C ILE A 234 1.03 15.15 29.79
N LEU A 235 -0.29 15.09 29.74
CA LEU A 235 -1.08 14.02 29.13
C LEU A 235 -1.88 14.59 27.95
N ASP A 236 -1.82 13.94 26.81
CA ASP A 236 -2.68 14.21 25.67
C ASP A 236 -4.14 13.86 26.02
N GLY A 237 -5.08 14.73 25.69
CA GLY A 237 -6.52 14.49 25.89
C GLY A 237 -7.36 15.48 25.08
N VAL A 238 -8.06 15.02 24.04
CA VAL A 238 -8.70 15.92 23.06
C VAL A 238 -10.21 15.82 23.11
N GLY A 239 -10.88 16.91 23.49
CA GLY A 239 -12.35 16.98 23.57
C GLY A 239 -12.95 16.22 24.77
N LEU A 240 -12.20 16.07 25.87
CA LEU A 240 -12.62 15.28 27.02
C LEU A 240 -13.31 16.16 28.08
N LYS A 241 -14.55 15.84 28.45
CA LYS A 241 -15.22 16.51 29.57
C LYS A 241 -14.79 15.86 30.89
N ILE A 242 -13.98 16.56 31.68
CA ILE A 242 -13.49 16.09 32.98
C ILE A 242 -14.64 16.03 34.01
N ASN A 243 -14.86 14.87 34.64
CA ASN A 243 -15.60 14.76 35.89
C ASN A 243 -14.63 14.85 37.09
N GLU A 244 -13.51 14.11 37.03
CA GLU A 244 -12.42 14.24 37.99
C GLU A 244 -11.06 13.71 37.52
N ILE A 245 -10.02 14.21 38.18
CA ILE A 245 -8.61 13.78 38.06
C ILE A 245 -8.06 13.59 39.48
N THR A 246 -7.24 12.56 39.67
CA THR A 246 -6.67 12.16 40.96
C THR A 246 -5.22 11.72 40.81
N ILE A 247 -4.43 11.90 41.87
CA ILE A 247 -3.14 11.21 42.07
C ILE A 247 -3.19 10.50 43.42
N ASP A 248 -2.84 9.21 43.46
CA ASP A 248 -2.88 8.34 44.64
C ASP A 248 -4.22 8.42 45.41
N ASN A 249 -5.33 8.41 44.66
CA ASN A 249 -6.72 8.57 45.12
C ASN A 249 -7.05 9.94 45.76
N LYS A 250 -6.19 10.96 45.63
CA LYS A 250 -6.47 12.35 46.03
C LYS A 250 -6.91 13.16 44.82
N LYS A 251 -8.10 13.74 44.88
CA LYS A 251 -8.63 14.61 43.81
C LYS A 251 -7.78 15.86 43.66
N LEU A 252 -7.45 16.20 42.42
CA LEU A 252 -6.73 17.43 42.06
C LEU A 252 -7.73 18.55 41.75
N VAL A 253 -7.30 19.79 41.96
CA VAL A 253 -8.05 21.03 41.70
C VAL A 253 -7.48 21.72 40.46
N GLU A 254 -8.36 22.14 39.56
CA GLU A 254 -8.00 22.88 38.34
C GLU A 254 -7.50 24.29 38.69
N GLY A 255 -6.52 24.81 37.93
CA GLY A 255 -5.82 26.06 38.19
C GLY A 255 -4.80 25.98 39.32
N GLU A 256 -5.05 25.19 40.37
CA GLU A 256 -4.10 24.98 41.48
C GLU A 256 -3.09 23.87 41.18
N ASN A 257 -3.57 22.69 40.79
CA ASN A 257 -2.75 21.49 40.58
C ASN A 257 -2.49 21.17 39.11
N TYR A 258 -3.45 21.47 38.25
CA TYR A 258 -3.40 21.19 36.82
C TYR A 258 -4.16 22.23 36.00
N THR A 259 -3.91 22.25 34.70
CA THR A 259 -4.73 22.97 33.71
C THR A 259 -5.08 22.06 32.54
N TYR A 260 -6.25 22.28 31.93
CA TYR A 260 -6.68 21.60 30.72
C TYR A 260 -7.13 22.63 29.67
N ASP A 261 -6.62 22.54 28.45
CA ASP A 261 -6.88 23.48 27.36
C ASP A 261 -7.73 22.88 26.21
N ASN A 262 -8.34 21.72 26.46
CA ASN A 262 -9.05 20.87 25.50
C ASN A 262 -8.17 20.05 24.53
N GLU A 263 -6.83 20.12 24.64
CA GLU A 263 -5.87 19.28 23.90
C GLU A 263 -4.85 18.56 24.82
N PHE A 264 -4.37 19.24 25.86
CA PHE A 264 -3.37 18.78 26.83
C PHE A 264 -3.81 19.02 28.28
N LEU A 265 -3.72 17.97 29.10
CA LEU A 265 -3.80 18.06 30.56
C LEU A 265 -2.39 18.19 31.12
N THR A 266 -2.07 19.35 31.71
CA THR A 266 -0.77 19.60 32.35
C THR A 266 -0.91 19.60 33.85
N ILE A 267 -0.26 18.66 34.54
CA ILE A 267 -0.18 18.57 36.01
C ILE A 267 1.19 19.08 36.45
N TYR A 268 1.20 20.13 37.29
CA TYR A 268 2.45 20.78 37.67
C TYR A 268 3.37 19.85 38.47
N SER A 269 4.63 19.77 38.05
CA SER A 269 5.77 19.01 38.61
C SER A 269 5.85 18.99 40.14
N LYS A 270 5.51 20.09 40.81
CA LYS A 270 5.46 20.19 42.28
C LYS A 270 4.41 19.28 42.96
N TYR A 271 3.44 18.75 42.22
CA TYR A 271 2.44 17.77 42.66
C TYR A 271 2.67 16.35 42.11
N VAL A 272 3.64 16.18 41.20
CA VAL A 272 3.99 14.88 40.61
C VAL A 272 4.82 14.06 41.62
N PRO A 273 4.40 12.83 41.99
CA PRO A 273 5.15 12.02 42.95
C PRO A 273 6.51 11.55 42.41
N LYS A 274 7.49 11.41 43.30
CA LYS A 274 8.89 11.04 42.96
C LYS A 274 9.18 9.54 42.93
N GLY A 275 8.16 8.71 42.72
CA GLY A 275 8.27 7.25 42.71
C GLY A 275 7.27 6.63 41.72
N SER A 276 6.84 5.41 41.99
CA SER A 276 5.61 4.88 41.36
C SER A 276 4.39 5.56 42.00
N PHE A 277 3.39 5.90 41.19
CA PHE A 277 2.15 6.55 41.62
C PHE A 277 0.98 6.14 40.72
N ILE A 278 -0.24 6.36 41.20
CA ILE A 278 -1.45 6.07 40.45
C ILE A 278 -2.07 7.39 39.98
N PHE A 279 -2.14 7.62 38.67
CA PHE A 279 -3.02 8.63 38.08
C PHE A 279 -4.39 7.99 37.84
N GLY A 280 -5.46 8.62 38.31
CA GLY A 280 -6.84 8.18 38.06
C GLY A 280 -7.69 9.32 37.51
N SER A 281 -8.54 9.04 36.54
CA SER A 281 -9.44 10.04 35.95
C SER A 281 -10.80 9.46 35.58
N GLU A 282 -11.81 10.33 35.58
CA GLU A 282 -13.13 10.07 34.99
C GLU A 282 -13.46 11.19 34.00
N VAL A 283 -13.77 10.80 32.76
CA VAL A 283 -14.18 11.70 31.67
C VAL A 283 -15.46 11.24 31.00
N ILE A 284 -16.20 12.19 30.43
CA ILE A 284 -17.35 11.94 29.56
C ILE A 284 -16.96 12.26 28.11
N ILE A 285 -17.36 11.37 27.20
CA ILE A 285 -17.19 11.48 25.74
C ILE A 285 -18.49 11.12 25.00
N HIS A 286 -18.62 11.56 23.75
CA HIS A 286 -19.86 11.52 22.97
C HIS A 286 -19.70 10.75 21.63
N PRO A 287 -19.61 9.41 21.66
CA PRO A 287 -19.40 8.61 20.44
C PRO A 287 -20.57 8.71 19.44
N GLU A 288 -21.78 9.03 19.89
CA GLU A 288 -22.98 9.21 19.06
C GLU A 288 -22.97 10.48 18.18
N THR A 289 -22.10 11.44 18.49
CA THR A 289 -21.86 12.64 17.67
C THR A 289 -20.46 12.71 17.04
N ASN A 290 -19.60 11.72 17.28
CA ASN A 290 -18.23 11.69 16.77
C ASN A 290 -18.17 11.26 15.28
N TYR A 291 -18.55 12.16 14.38
CA TYR A 291 -18.54 11.92 12.93
C TYR A 291 -17.14 11.97 12.29
N ALA A 292 -16.10 12.31 13.06
CA ALA A 292 -14.71 12.28 12.61
C ALA A 292 -14.14 10.85 12.57
N LEU A 293 -14.80 9.89 13.24
CA LEU A 293 -14.47 8.47 13.28
C LEU A 293 -13.04 8.19 13.82
N THR A 294 -12.55 9.02 14.73
CA THR A 294 -11.28 8.88 15.45
C THR A 294 -11.52 8.96 16.97
N GLY A 295 -10.82 8.13 17.75
CA GLY A 295 -11.23 7.81 19.13
C GLY A 295 -12.41 6.84 19.14
N LEU A 296 -13.30 6.96 20.15
CA LEU A 296 -14.52 6.16 20.25
C LEU A 296 -15.68 6.86 19.51
N TYR A 297 -16.38 6.13 18.64
CA TYR A 297 -17.49 6.64 17.84
C TYR A 297 -18.58 5.58 17.58
N LYS A 298 -19.63 5.98 16.88
CA LYS A 298 -20.78 5.14 16.53
C LYS A 298 -20.89 4.97 15.01
N SER A 299 -20.70 3.73 14.52
CA SER A 299 -21.05 3.34 13.15
C SER A 299 -22.43 2.68 13.17
N LYS A 300 -23.44 3.37 12.63
CA LYS A 300 -24.88 3.01 12.75
C LYS A 300 -25.31 2.70 14.19
N ASN A 301 -25.34 1.41 14.55
CA ASN A 301 -25.73 0.89 15.87
C ASN A 301 -24.57 0.22 16.63
N ILE A 302 -23.37 0.17 16.03
CA ILE A 302 -22.15 -0.37 16.63
C ILE A 302 -21.36 0.80 17.25
N ILE A 303 -20.97 0.68 18.51
CA ILE A 303 -19.92 1.52 19.11
C ILE A 303 -18.57 0.86 18.82
N VAL A 304 -17.62 1.64 18.34
CA VAL A 304 -16.33 1.17 17.81
C VAL A 304 -15.25 2.24 18.02
N SER A 305 -13.99 1.83 18.12
CA SER A 305 -12.84 2.73 18.28
C SER A 305 -11.88 2.69 17.09
N GLN A 306 -11.30 3.84 16.72
CA GLN A 306 -10.10 3.94 15.88
C GLN A 306 -9.05 4.77 16.61
N CYS A 307 -7.92 4.15 16.98
CA CYS A 307 -6.93 4.76 17.86
C CYS A 307 -5.63 5.18 17.17
N GLU A 308 -5.30 4.64 15.98
CA GLU A 308 -4.16 5.09 15.19
C GLU A 308 -4.51 6.32 14.32
N ALA A 309 -3.65 7.35 14.21
CA ALA A 309 -2.35 7.52 14.86
C ALA A 309 -2.46 7.94 16.34
N THR A 310 -3.22 9.00 16.59
CA THR A 310 -3.30 9.70 17.89
C THR A 310 -4.77 9.89 18.28
N GLY A 311 -5.51 8.78 18.26
CA GLY A 311 -6.94 8.72 18.55
C GLY A 311 -7.26 8.31 19.99
N PHE A 312 -6.35 7.65 20.71
CA PHE A 312 -6.62 7.19 22.08
C PHE A 312 -6.82 8.36 23.06
N ARG A 313 -6.12 9.49 22.85
CA ARG A 313 -6.37 10.78 23.53
C ARG A 313 -7.81 11.31 23.42
N ARG A 314 -8.62 10.82 22.47
CA ARG A 314 -10.06 11.15 22.33
C ARG A 314 -10.97 10.21 23.14
N ILE A 315 -10.40 9.31 23.94
CA ILE A 315 -11.10 8.35 24.80
C ILE A 315 -10.79 8.63 26.28
N THR A 316 -9.53 8.90 26.60
CA THR A 316 -9.06 9.23 27.95
C THR A 316 -7.70 9.92 27.87
N PHE A 317 -7.28 10.58 28.96
CA PHE A 317 -5.91 11.10 29.10
C PHE A 317 -4.87 9.99 29.01
N PHE A 318 -3.79 10.23 28.25
CA PHE A 318 -2.65 9.32 28.11
C PHE A 318 -1.38 10.08 27.66
N ILE A 319 -0.23 9.40 27.61
CA ILE A 319 0.94 9.89 26.88
C ILE A 319 0.90 9.22 25.50
N ASP A 320 0.13 9.79 24.57
CA ASP A 320 -0.42 9.12 23.39
C ASP A 320 0.58 9.11 22.21
N ARG A 321 1.64 8.29 22.39
CA ARG A 321 2.78 8.06 21.47
C ARG A 321 3.30 6.62 21.60
N PRO A 322 3.85 6.00 20.53
CA PRO A 322 3.94 4.53 20.43
C PRO A 322 5.08 3.88 21.25
N ASP A 323 6.00 4.65 21.83
CA ASP A 323 7.00 4.16 22.79
C ASP A 323 6.46 3.99 24.23
N ILE A 324 5.24 4.43 24.52
CA ILE A 324 4.57 4.20 25.80
C ILE A 324 3.80 2.88 25.74
N MET A 325 4.54 1.79 25.89
CA MET A 325 3.99 0.42 25.87
C MET A 325 3.51 0.00 27.26
N ALA A 326 2.22 -0.33 27.39
CA ALA A 326 1.57 -0.72 28.64
C ALA A 326 0.74 -2.01 28.49
N LYS A 327 0.38 -2.63 29.62
CA LYS A 327 -0.64 -3.70 29.69
C LYS A 327 -2.04 -3.11 29.90
N TYR A 328 -3.07 -3.78 29.38
CA TYR A 328 -4.44 -3.26 29.40
C TYR A 328 -5.41 -4.26 30.03
N ASP A 329 -6.11 -3.81 31.07
CA ASP A 329 -7.28 -4.45 31.67
C ASP A 329 -8.50 -3.57 31.38
N VAL A 330 -9.51 -4.12 30.70
CA VAL A 330 -10.59 -3.33 30.09
C VAL A 330 -11.94 -3.93 30.47
N THR A 331 -12.72 -3.18 31.24
CA THR A 331 -14.11 -3.51 31.55
C THR A 331 -15.04 -2.63 30.70
N LEU A 332 -15.88 -3.27 29.88
CA LEU A 332 -16.95 -2.63 29.13
C LEU A 332 -18.28 -2.85 29.85
N THR A 333 -19.14 -1.82 29.91
CA THR A 333 -20.55 -1.98 30.29
C THR A 333 -21.48 -1.25 29.33
N ALA A 334 -22.63 -1.85 29.01
CA ALA A 334 -23.60 -1.30 28.07
C ALA A 334 -25.03 -1.79 28.36
N ASP A 335 -26.02 -1.23 27.67
CA ASP A 335 -27.36 -1.82 27.56
C ASP A 335 -27.29 -3.17 26.82
N LYS A 336 -27.88 -4.23 27.40
CA LYS A 336 -27.73 -5.59 26.87
C LYS A 336 -28.55 -5.86 25.62
N ALA A 337 -29.64 -5.13 25.39
CA ALA A 337 -30.51 -5.34 24.23
C ALA A 337 -29.94 -4.69 22.97
N LYS A 338 -29.31 -3.51 23.11
CA LYS A 338 -28.63 -2.79 22.02
C LYS A 338 -27.22 -3.31 21.74
N TYR A 339 -26.52 -3.75 22.79
CA TYR A 339 -25.11 -4.11 22.74
C TYR A 339 -24.82 -5.50 23.35
N PRO A 340 -25.48 -6.59 22.87
CA PRO A 340 -25.33 -7.93 23.43
C PRO A 340 -23.94 -8.54 23.22
N ILE A 341 -23.17 -8.07 22.22
CA ILE A 341 -21.75 -8.44 22.04
C ILE A 341 -20.88 -7.26 22.49
N LEU A 342 -20.00 -7.52 23.45
CA LEU A 342 -18.92 -6.63 23.89
C LEU A 342 -17.58 -7.29 23.56
N LEU A 343 -16.61 -6.54 23.04
CA LEU A 343 -15.27 -7.01 22.68
C LEU A 343 -14.21 -5.95 23.03
N SER A 344 -13.04 -6.41 23.48
CA SER A 344 -11.81 -5.62 23.65
C SER A 344 -10.60 -6.49 23.30
N ASN A 345 -9.38 -5.92 23.24
CA ASN A 345 -8.14 -6.68 23.11
C ASN A 345 -7.99 -7.77 24.20
N GLY A 346 -7.32 -8.88 23.87
CA GLY A 346 -6.92 -9.92 24.82
C GLY A 346 -7.99 -10.97 25.15
N ASP A 347 -7.75 -11.72 26.23
CA ASP A 347 -8.65 -12.79 26.67
C ASP A 347 -9.80 -12.22 27.52
N LYS A 348 -11.04 -12.68 27.29
CA LYS A 348 -12.23 -12.31 28.07
C LYS A 348 -12.24 -13.09 29.39
N LEU A 349 -12.03 -12.39 30.50
CA LEU A 349 -11.87 -12.98 31.83
C LEU A 349 -13.18 -13.12 32.62
N ASN A 350 -14.16 -12.25 32.40
CA ASN A 350 -15.41 -12.24 33.16
C ASN A 350 -16.58 -11.62 32.36
N GLU A 351 -17.81 -12.06 32.65
CA GLU A 351 -19.06 -11.51 32.14
C GLU A 351 -20.08 -11.42 33.29
N PHE A 352 -20.88 -10.34 33.34
CA PHE A 352 -21.76 -10.06 34.47
C PHE A 352 -22.96 -9.21 34.10
N GLU A 353 -24.11 -9.47 34.73
CA GLU A 353 -25.31 -8.64 34.63
C GLU A 353 -25.20 -7.38 35.52
N ILE A 354 -25.90 -6.31 35.14
CA ILE A 354 -25.95 -5.04 35.87
C ILE A 354 -27.43 -4.60 35.97
N PRO A 355 -27.91 -4.07 37.11
CA PRO A 355 -29.28 -3.57 37.25
C PRO A 355 -29.69 -2.59 36.14
N GLY A 356 -30.96 -2.62 35.75
CA GLY A 356 -31.50 -1.76 34.69
C GLY A 356 -31.30 -2.27 33.27
N GLY A 357 -31.19 -3.60 33.05
CA GLY A 357 -31.07 -4.20 31.72
C GLY A 357 -29.67 -4.11 31.09
N ARG A 358 -28.67 -3.73 31.90
CA ARG A 358 -27.27 -3.59 31.47
C ARG A 358 -26.50 -4.89 31.71
N HIS A 359 -25.35 -5.00 31.06
CA HIS A 359 -24.36 -6.05 31.32
C HIS A 359 -22.94 -5.50 31.11
N GLY A 360 -21.94 -6.29 31.49
CA GLY A 360 -20.55 -5.96 31.26
C GLY A 360 -19.66 -7.18 31.06
N ALA A 361 -18.51 -6.94 30.43
CA ALA A 361 -17.47 -7.93 30.16
C ALA A 361 -16.08 -7.33 30.44
N ARG A 362 -15.18 -8.12 31.03
CA ARG A 362 -13.81 -7.73 31.36
C ARG A 362 -12.81 -8.52 30.54
N PHE A 363 -11.83 -7.83 29.97
CA PHE A 363 -10.78 -8.36 29.11
C PHE A 363 -9.41 -8.00 29.65
N ASN A 364 -8.43 -8.87 29.45
CA ASN A 364 -7.03 -8.59 29.79
C ASN A 364 -6.13 -8.98 28.61
N ASP A 365 -5.36 -8.02 28.11
CA ASP A 365 -4.30 -8.27 27.15
C ASP A 365 -2.95 -8.42 27.88
N PRO A 366 -2.33 -9.62 27.88
CA PRO A 366 -1.07 -9.85 28.57
C PRO A 366 0.13 -9.21 27.88
N HIS A 367 0.01 -8.82 26.60
CA HIS A 367 1.08 -8.18 25.85
C HIS A 367 1.21 -6.70 26.21
N LEU A 368 2.45 -6.22 26.29
CA LEU A 368 2.74 -4.79 26.26
C LEU A 368 2.38 -4.27 24.86
N LYS A 369 1.57 -3.21 24.80
CA LYS A 369 1.25 -2.51 23.55
C LYS A 369 1.17 -1.00 23.74
N PRO A 370 1.45 -0.19 22.71
CA PRO A 370 1.05 1.20 22.68
C PRO A 370 -0.46 1.37 22.61
N CYS A 371 -0.91 2.56 23.02
CA CYS A 371 -2.30 3.01 23.02
C CYS A 371 -2.98 3.00 21.63
N TYR A 372 -2.25 3.17 20.53
CA TYR A 372 -2.84 3.13 19.19
C TYR A 372 -3.43 1.75 18.81
N LEU A 373 -2.97 0.68 19.47
CA LEU A 373 -3.44 -0.71 19.30
C LEU A 373 -4.57 -1.10 20.28
N PHE A 374 -5.07 -0.15 21.08
CA PHE A 374 -6.26 -0.35 21.88
C PHE A 374 -7.50 -0.36 21.00
N ALA A 375 -8.37 -1.36 21.18
CA ALA A 375 -9.69 -1.37 20.55
C ALA A 375 -10.79 -1.92 21.45
N VAL A 376 -11.99 -1.36 21.25
CA VAL A 376 -13.24 -1.79 21.85
C VAL A 376 -14.36 -1.77 20.82
N VAL A 377 -15.28 -2.75 20.92
CA VAL A 377 -16.48 -2.84 20.09
C VAL A 377 -17.67 -3.26 20.95
N ALA A 378 -18.82 -2.63 20.71
CA ALA A 378 -20.10 -3.02 21.31
C ALA A 378 -21.24 -2.93 20.29
N GLY A 379 -22.08 -3.97 20.18
CA GLY A 379 -23.21 -4.00 19.22
C GLY A 379 -23.98 -5.32 19.18
N ASP A 380 -25.08 -5.35 18.45
CA ASP A 380 -25.72 -6.63 18.05
C ASP A 380 -25.03 -7.21 16.81
N LEU A 381 -23.91 -7.87 17.07
CA LEU A 381 -23.07 -8.50 16.06
C LEU A 381 -23.39 -9.98 15.91
N LYS A 382 -23.60 -10.43 14.68
CA LYS A 382 -23.59 -11.86 14.34
C LYS A 382 -22.21 -12.23 13.77
N HIS A 383 -21.86 -13.51 13.80
CA HIS A 383 -20.53 -13.96 13.40
C HIS A 383 -20.52 -15.30 12.67
N LEU A 384 -19.43 -15.55 11.95
CA LEU A 384 -18.94 -16.89 11.67
C LEU A 384 -17.71 -17.16 12.55
N SER A 385 -17.53 -18.40 12.95
CA SER A 385 -16.40 -18.85 13.77
C SER A 385 -15.77 -20.13 13.24
N ASP A 386 -14.48 -20.33 13.48
CA ASP A 386 -13.75 -21.57 13.20
C ASP A 386 -12.57 -21.73 14.17
N ASN A 387 -11.85 -22.85 14.09
CA ASN A 387 -10.64 -23.09 14.88
C ASN A 387 -9.42 -23.25 13.95
N TYR A 388 -8.30 -22.65 14.32
CA TYR A 388 -7.00 -22.86 13.67
C TYR A 388 -6.02 -23.49 14.65
N VAL A 389 -5.34 -24.56 14.23
CA VAL A 389 -4.30 -25.22 15.05
C VAL A 389 -2.94 -24.90 14.47
N THR A 390 -2.11 -24.18 15.23
CA THR A 390 -0.84 -23.65 14.72
C THR A 390 0.15 -24.75 14.34
N LYS A 391 1.07 -24.42 13.43
CA LYS A 391 1.92 -25.37 12.73
C LYS A 391 2.97 -26.04 13.62
N PHE A 392 3.55 -25.34 14.58
CA PHE A 392 4.67 -25.79 15.40
C PHE A 392 4.26 -26.06 16.85
N SER A 393 3.75 -25.05 17.57
CA SER A 393 3.37 -25.17 19.00
C SER A 393 2.04 -25.90 19.24
N LYS A 394 1.21 -26.07 18.20
CA LYS A 394 -0.13 -26.67 18.26
C LYS A 394 -1.11 -25.92 19.16
N ARG A 395 -0.93 -24.61 19.31
CA ARG A 395 -1.94 -23.73 19.92
C ARG A 395 -3.25 -23.85 19.12
N ASN A 396 -4.36 -24.05 19.81
CA ASN A 396 -5.68 -23.85 19.21
C ASN A 396 -6.04 -22.37 19.33
N VAL A 397 -6.40 -21.75 18.21
CA VAL A 397 -6.80 -20.34 18.10
C VAL A 397 -8.24 -20.29 17.65
N GLU A 398 -9.10 -19.66 18.44
CA GLU A 398 -10.47 -19.34 18.00
C GLU A 398 -10.44 -18.21 16.97
N LEU A 399 -11.03 -18.42 15.80
CA LEU A 399 -11.21 -17.38 14.79
C LEU A 399 -12.67 -16.93 14.77
N TYR A 400 -12.91 -15.63 14.84
CA TYR A 400 -14.24 -15.03 14.72
C TYR A 400 -14.22 -13.89 13.70
N VAL A 401 -15.24 -13.83 12.84
CA VAL A 401 -15.48 -12.71 11.92
C VAL A 401 -16.90 -12.20 12.15
N PHE A 402 -17.07 -10.91 12.44
CA PHE A 402 -18.33 -10.28 12.87
C PHE A 402 -18.86 -9.25 11.86
N SER A 403 -20.19 -9.11 11.81
CA SER A 403 -20.89 -7.99 11.15
C SER A 403 -22.26 -7.71 11.81
N GLU A 404 -22.92 -6.63 11.37
CA GLU A 404 -24.37 -6.50 11.52
C GLU A 404 -25.10 -7.74 10.95
N GLU A 405 -26.26 -8.09 11.53
CA GLU A 405 -27.07 -9.25 11.15
C GLU A 405 -27.38 -9.32 9.65
N LYS A 406 -27.73 -8.18 9.04
CA LYS A 406 -28.07 -8.05 7.62
C LYS A 406 -26.99 -8.60 6.67
N TYR A 407 -25.73 -8.62 7.10
CA TYR A 407 -24.58 -8.95 6.26
C TYR A 407 -23.80 -10.19 6.70
N VAL A 408 -24.29 -10.96 7.68
CA VAL A 408 -23.63 -12.17 8.20
C VAL A 408 -23.30 -13.21 7.10
N SER A 409 -24.09 -13.25 6.03
CA SER A 409 -23.88 -14.11 4.86
C SER A 409 -22.65 -13.74 4.00
N LYS A 410 -22.08 -12.54 4.18
CA LYS A 410 -20.92 -12.02 3.44
C LYS A 410 -19.57 -12.26 4.15
N LEU A 411 -19.57 -12.89 5.33
CA LEU A 411 -18.39 -13.11 6.19
C LEU A 411 -17.47 -14.27 5.73
N LYS A 412 -17.98 -15.19 4.91
CA LYS A 412 -17.31 -16.50 4.69
C LYS A 412 -15.95 -16.37 3.99
N TRP A 413 -15.82 -15.48 3.01
CA TRP A 413 -14.56 -15.31 2.29
C TRP A 413 -13.44 -14.76 3.20
N ALA A 414 -13.73 -13.78 4.07
CA ALA A 414 -12.77 -13.25 5.03
C ALA A 414 -12.25 -14.30 6.02
N LEU A 415 -13.13 -15.19 6.51
CA LEU A 415 -12.74 -16.30 7.38
C LEU A 415 -11.77 -17.27 6.68
N GLU A 416 -11.94 -17.53 5.38
CA GLU A 416 -10.99 -18.33 4.61
C GLU A 416 -9.71 -17.56 4.25
N CYS A 417 -9.78 -16.24 4.06
CA CYS A 417 -8.59 -15.40 3.88
C CYS A 417 -7.70 -15.39 5.13
N LEU A 418 -8.31 -15.29 6.33
CA LEU A 418 -7.59 -15.31 7.59
C LEU A 418 -6.79 -16.61 7.78
N LYS A 419 -7.41 -17.77 7.51
CA LYS A 419 -6.73 -19.07 7.56
C LYS A 419 -5.59 -19.17 6.55
N LYS A 420 -5.74 -18.58 5.35
CA LYS A 420 -4.68 -18.52 4.33
C LYS A 420 -3.51 -17.66 4.82
N ALA A 421 -3.79 -16.50 5.43
CA ALA A 421 -2.77 -15.60 5.98
C ALA A 421 -2.00 -16.22 7.15
N MET A 422 -2.71 -16.83 8.12
CA MET A 422 -2.11 -17.62 9.21
C MET A 422 -1.16 -18.70 8.66
N LYS A 423 -1.66 -19.50 7.72
CA LYS A 423 -0.87 -20.55 7.08
C LYS A 423 0.33 -20.03 6.30
N PHE A 424 0.20 -18.89 5.64
CA PHE A 424 1.29 -18.29 4.86
C PHE A 424 2.43 -17.80 5.76
N ASP A 425 2.13 -17.14 6.89
CA ASP A 425 3.18 -16.67 7.80
C ASP A 425 3.93 -17.85 8.45
N GLU A 426 3.20 -18.92 8.79
CA GLU A 426 3.74 -20.19 9.28
C GLU A 426 4.56 -20.97 8.23
N ASP A 427 4.22 -20.87 6.94
CA ASP A 427 4.92 -21.54 5.83
C ASP A 427 6.10 -20.75 5.27
N TYR A 428 6.02 -19.42 5.23
CA TYR A 428 7.02 -18.58 4.60
C TYR A 428 8.02 -17.99 5.61
N PHE A 429 7.56 -17.45 6.74
CA PHE A 429 8.42 -16.80 7.76
C PHE A 429 8.61 -17.67 9.02
N GLY A 430 7.74 -18.64 9.28
CA GLY A 430 7.79 -19.50 10.46
C GLY A 430 7.13 -18.88 11.71
N LEU A 431 6.23 -17.91 11.52
CA LEU A 431 5.60 -17.14 12.59
C LEU A 431 4.21 -17.71 12.93
N GLU A 432 3.88 -17.84 14.22
CA GLU A 432 2.60 -18.38 14.72
C GLU A 432 1.80 -17.30 15.45
N TYR A 433 0.47 -17.33 15.34
CA TYR A 433 -0.38 -16.46 16.14
C TYR A 433 -0.28 -16.78 17.64
N ASP A 434 -0.26 -15.74 18.48
CA ASP A 434 0.25 -15.77 19.85
C ASP A 434 -0.83 -15.65 20.95
N LEU A 435 -2.02 -15.17 20.61
CA LEU A 435 -3.18 -15.14 21.51
C LEU A 435 -4.10 -16.37 21.33
N SER A 436 -5.00 -16.59 22.29
CA SER A 436 -6.00 -17.68 22.29
C SER A 436 -7.07 -17.52 21.20
N ARG A 437 -7.28 -16.28 20.74
CA ARG A 437 -8.41 -15.86 19.91
C ARG A 437 -8.04 -14.69 19.01
N LEU A 438 -8.68 -14.61 17.84
CA LEU A 438 -8.61 -13.47 16.93
C LEU A 438 -10.02 -13.12 16.44
N ASN A 439 -10.40 -11.86 16.62
CA ASN A 439 -11.67 -11.31 16.16
C ASN A 439 -11.41 -10.33 15.00
N LEU A 440 -12.14 -10.47 13.89
CA LEU A 440 -12.23 -9.47 12.82
C LEU A 440 -13.65 -8.85 12.85
N VAL A 441 -13.79 -7.53 12.79
CA VAL A 441 -15.11 -6.86 12.85
C VAL A 441 -15.32 -5.93 11.66
N ALA A 442 -16.40 -6.12 10.90
CA ALA A 442 -16.84 -5.16 9.88
C ALA A 442 -17.69 -4.03 10.47
N VAL A 443 -17.33 -2.78 10.18
CA VAL A 443 -18.14 -1.59 10.42
C VAL A 443 -18.33 -0.78 9.13
N SER A 444 -19.48 -0.10 9.00
CA SER A 444 -19.83 0.62 7.75
C SER A 444 -19.12 1.96 7.61
N ASP A 445 -18.86 2.63 8.74
CA ASP A 445 -18.27 3.96 8.79
C ASP A 445 -16.81 3.80 9.24
N PHE A 446 -15.86 3.94 8.30
CA PHE A 446 -14.43 3.80 8.59
C PHE A 446 -13.60 4.73 7.68
N ASN A 447 -12.63 5.46 8.27
CA ASN A 447 -11.81 6.43 7.54
C ASN A 447 -10.82 5.78 6.57
N VAL A 448 -10.35 4.57 6.84
CA VAL A 448 -9.33 3.86 6.04
C VAL A 448 -9.82 2.46 5.60
N GLY A 449 -8.91 1.50 5.40
CA GLY A 449 -9.23 0.12 4.99
C GLY A 449 -9.59 -0.79 6.18
N ALA A 450 -8.67 -0.93 7.13
CA ALA A 450 -8.84 -1.64 8.38
C ALA A 450 -7.78 -1.16 9.39
N MET A 451 -7.61 -1.87 10.51
CA MET A 451 -6.74 -1.52 11.63
C MET A 451 -6.36 -2.78 12.45
N GLU A 452 -5.09 -2.94 12.80
CA GLU A 452 -4.51 -4.21 13.29
C GLU A 452 -4.67 -4.50 14.79
N ASN A 453 -5.58 -3.81 15.49
CA ASN A 453 -5.63 -3.75 16.96
C ASN A 453 -5.53 -5.15 17.60
N LYS A 454 -4.60 -5.34 18.54
CA LYS A 454 -4.17 -6.67 19.02
C LYS A 454 -5.34 -7.59 19.40
N GLY A 455 -5.65 -8.58 18.54
CA GLY A 455 -6.70 -9.58 18.73
C GLY A 455 -8.14 -9.13 18.41
N LEU A 456 -8.34 -7.88 17.99
CA LEU A 456 -9.62 -7.25 17.66
C LEU A 456 -9.44 -6.30 16.46
N ASN A 457 -9.11 -6.89 15.32
CA ASN A 457 -8.84 -6.15 14.08
C ASN A 457 -10.18 -5.60 13.54
N ILE A 458 -10.22 -4.30 13.24
CA ILE A 458 -11.46 -3.61 12.82
C ILE A 458 -11.33 -3.23 11.35
N PHE A 459 -12.36 -3.51 10.56
CA PHE A 459 -12.36 -3.36 9.11
C PHE A 459 -13.49 -2.44 8.66
N ASN A 460 -13.18 -1.62 7.65
CA ASN A 460 -14.20 -1.11 6.77
C ASN A 460 -14.95 -2.28 6.12
N ALA A 461 -16.28 -2.29 6.17
CA ALA A 461 -17.12 -3.35 5.63
C ALA A 461 -16.79 -3.70 4.16
N ASN A 462 -16.36 -2.73 3.35
CA ASN A 462 -15.93 -2.94 1.96
C ASN A 462 -14.66 -3.81 1.78
N SER A 463 -13.89 -4.00 2.86
CA SER A 463 -12.63 -4.75 2.91
C SER A 463 -12.73 -6.01 3.79
N LEU A 464 -13.95 -6.40 4.23
CA LEU A 464 -14.21 -7.69 4.92
C LEU A 464 -15.41 -8.48 4.36
N LEU A 465 -16.41 -7.83 3.74
CA LEU A 465 -17.70 -8.46 3.42
C LEU A 465 -17.92 -8.67 1.92
N ALA A 466 -17.90 -9.93 1.46
CA ALA A 466 -18.26 -10.28 0.08
C ALA A 466 -19.16 -11.51 -0.07
N SER A 467 -19.98 -11.48 -1.13
CA SER A 467 -20.63 -12.67 -1.70
C SER A 467 -20.82 -12.49 -3.21
N LYS A 468 -20.72 -13.56 -4.00
CA LYS A 468 -20.68 -13.49 -5.48
C LYS A 468 -21.92 -12.88 -6.13
N LYS A 469 -23.03 -12.84 -5.38
CA LYS A 469 -24.31 -12.23 -5.78
C LYS A 469 -24.38 -10.73 -5.49
N LYS A 470 -23.54 -10.19 -4.59
CA LYS A 470 -23.65 -8.83 -4.02
C LYS A 470 -22.29 -8.12 -3.84
N SER A 471 -21.28 -8.55 -4.59
CA SER A 471 -19.93 -7.97 -4.63
C SER A 471 -19.32 -8.11 -6.02
N VAL A 472 -18.51 -7.14 -6.43
CA VAL A 472 -17.68 -7.23 -7.64
C VAL A 472 -16.46 -8.13 -7.41
N ASP A 473 -15.84 -8.62 -8.47
CA ASP A 473 -14.70 -9.55 -8.38
C ASP A 473 -13.53 -8.97 -7.57
N PHE A 474 -13.26 -7.66 -7.74
CA PHE A 474 -12.24 -6.93 -6.99
C PHE A 474 -12.44 -7.00 -5.47
N SER A 475 -13.66 -7.18 -4.96
CA SER A 475 -13.90 -7.34 -3.52
C SER A 475 -13.21 -8.58 -2.96
N PHE A 476 -13.09 -9.67 -3.73
CA PHE A 476 -12.44 -10.90 -3.26
C PHE A 476 -10.92 -10.73 -3.15
N GLU A 477 -10.31 -10.04 -4.11
CA GLU A 477 -8.89 -9.67 -4.06
C GLU A 477 -8.63 -8.67 -2.92
N ARG A 478 -9.45 -7.62 -2.79
CA ARG A 478 -9.34 -6.62 -1.72
C ARG A 478 -9.45 -7.24 -0.32
N ILE A 479 -10.39 -8.16 -0.10
CA ILE A 479 -10.55 -8.85 1.19
C ILE A 479 -9.36 -9.78 1.46
N LEU A 480 -8.86 -10.50 0.45
CA LEU A 480 -7.66 -11.33 0.60
C LEU A 480 -6.47 -10.48 1.06
N THR A 481 -6.24 -9.36 0.37
CA THR A 481 -5.16 -8.41 0.65
C THR A 481 -5.28 -7.82 2.06
N VAL A 482 -6.41 -7.19 2.42
CA VAL A 482 -6.53 -6.51 3.73
C VAL A 482 -6.57 -7.52 4.90
N VAL A 483 -7.26 -8.66 4.77
CA VAL A 483 -7.24 -9.67 5.85
C VAL A 483 -5.84 -10.29 6.02
N GLY A 484 -5.03 -10.35 4.96
CA GLY A 484 -3.60 -10.66 5.06
C GLY A 484 -2.85 -9.57 5.82
N HIS A 485 -2.96 -8.32 5.37
CA HIS A 485 -2.34 -7.12 5.94
C HIS A 485 -2.50 -7.04 7.47
N GLU A 486 -3.74 -6.97 7.95
CA GLU A 486 -4.03 -6.82 9.39
C GLU A 486 -3.55 -8.03 10.22
N TYR A 487 -3.50 -9.23 9.62
CA TYR A 487 -2.94 -10.40 10.28
C TYR A 487 -1.40 -10.33 10.36
N PHE A 488 -0.73 -9.91 9.29
CA PHE A 488 0.73 -9.83 9.24
C PHE A 488 1.31 -8.76 10.19
N HIS A 489 0.59 -7.67 10.43
CA HIS A 489 0.92 -6.70 11.49
C HIS A 489 0.99 -7.30 12.90
N ASN A 490 0.36 -8.46 13.18
CA ASN A 490 0.48 -9.13 14.48
C ASN A 490 1.95 -9.38 14.89
N TYR A 491 2.85 -9.49 13.91
CA TYR A 491 4.29 -9.38 14.12
C TYR A 491 4.86 -8.01 13.74
N THR A 492 4.62 -7.54 12.52
CA THR A 492 5.23 -6.32 11.95
C THR A 492 4.36 -5.09 12.20
N GLY A 493 4.27 -4.67 13.46
CA GLY A 493 3.41 -3.58 13.95
C GLY A 493 3.06 -3.76 15.43
N ASN A 494 2.64 -4.98 15.81
CA ASN A 494 2.15 -5.28 17.16
C ASN A 494 3.24 -5.85 18.08
N ARG A 495 3.93 -6.94 17.67
CA ARG A 495 4.97 -7.59 18.50
C ARG A 495 6.31 -6.89 18.40
N VAL A 496 6.63 -6.33 17.24
CA VAL A 496 7.66 -5.29 17.09
C VAL A 496 6.95 -4.04 16.61
N THR A 497 6.93 -2.99 17.43
CA THR A 497 6.16 -1.76 17.18
C THR A 497 7.05 -0.56 16.90
N LEU A 498 6.45 0.60 16.66
CA LEU A 498 7.17 1.83 16.30
C LEU A 498 7.74 2.53 17.53
N ARG A 499 8.99 3.02 17.44
CA ARG A 499 9.56 3.94 18.45
C ARG A 499 8.90 5.33 18.42
N ASP A 500 8.55 5.78 17.23
CA ASP A 500 7.90 7.06 16.97
C ASP A 500 7.22 7.02 15.59
N TRP A 501 6.32 7.97 15.33
CA TRP A 501 5.51 7.98 14.12
C TRP A 501 6.29 8.21 12.82
N PHE A 502 7.50 8.76 12.87
CA PHE A 502 8.35 8.84 11.66
C PHE A 502 8.76 7.44 11.18
N GLN A 503 8.81 6.45 12.08
CA GLN A 503 9.14 5.08 11.69
C GLN A 503 7.98 4.34 10.99
N LEU A 504 6.84 4.97 10.66
CA LEU A 504 5.61 4.31 10.15
C LEU A 504 5.88 3.29 9.02
N THR A 505 6.73 3.61 8.03
CA THR A 505 7.11 2.67 6.94
C THR A 505 7.74 1.34 7.42
N LEU A 506 8.21 1.26 8.68
CA LEU A 506 8.72 0.04 9.30
C LEU A 506 7.61 -0.99 9.57
N LYS A 507 6.38 -0.55 9.88
CA LYS A 507 5.22 -1.43 9.94
C LYS A 507 4.52 -1.48 8.59
N GLU A 508 4.22 -0.34 7.97
CA GLU A 508 3.41 -0.28 6.74
C GLU A 508 4.11 -0.92 5.54
N GLY A 509 5.26 -0.36 5.10
CA GLY A 509 5.99 -0.91 3.96
C GLY A 509 6.39 -2.37 4.14
N LEU A 510 6.68 -2.79 5.37
CA LEU A 510 7.01 -4.19 5.67
C LEU A 510 5.79 -5.11 5.63
N THR A 511 4.63 -4.66 6.12
CA THR A 511 3.38 -5.43 6.07
C THR A 511 2.80 -5.45 4.66
N VAL A 512 2.76 -4.34 3.92
CA VAL A 512 2.39 -4.31 2.48
C VAL A 512 3.30 -5.25 1.68
N HIS A 513 4.61 -5.31 1.99
CA HIS A 513 5.49 -6.28 1.34
C HIS A 513 5.17 -7.75 1.72
N ARG A 514 4.87 -8.04 2.99
CA ARG A 514 4.42 -9.38 3.46
C ARG A 514 3.09 -9.80 2.81
N GLU A 515 2.17 -8.85 2.68
CA GLU A 515 0.88 -8.95 2.01
C GLU A 515 1.05 -9.20 0.51
N ASN A 516 1.92 -8.44 -0.17
CA ASN A 516 2.21 -8.63 -1.58
C ASN A 516 2.72 -10.05 -1.87
N LEU A 517 3.66 -10.57 -1.06
CA LEU A 517 4.14 -11.95 -1.19
C LEU A 517 3.03 -12.99 -0.95
N PHE A 518 2.12 -12.72 -0.03
CA PHE A 518 0.97 -13.58 0.25
C PHE A 518 -0.03 -13.61 -0.90
N SER A 519 -0.38 -12.45 -1.44
CA SER A 519 -1.32 -12.33 -2.56
C SER A 519 -0.72 -12.86 -3.86
N GLU A 520 0.54 -12.55 -4.20
CA GLU A 520 1.26 -13.16 -5.34
C GLU A 520 1.22 -14.71 -5.27
N GLN A 521 1.53 -15.28 -4.09
CA GLN A 521 1.52 -16.74 -3.87
C GLN A 521 0.12 -17.37 -3.84
N THR A 522 -0.92 -16.61 -3.48
CA THR A 522 -2.30 -17.10 -3.33
C THR A 522 -3.10 -16.99 -4.62
N THR A 523 -3.01 -15.87 -5.35
CA THR A 523 -3.67 -15.71 -6.66
C THR A 523 -2.95 -16.52 -7.73
N LYS A 524 -1.60 -16.55 -7.67
CA LYS A 524 -0.69 -17.14 -8.68
C LYS A 524 -0.80 -16.51 -10.06
N THR A 525 -1.40 -15.33 -10.14
CA THR A 525 -1.53 -14.54 -11.37
C THR A 525 -0.35 -13.57 -11.49
N ALA A 526 0.05 -13.25 -12.72
CA ALA A 526 0.95 -12.12 -12.94
C ALA A 526 0.28 -10.78 -12.59
N THR A 527 -1.06 -10.71 -12.73
CA THR A 527 -1.82 -9.47 -12.60
C THR A 527 -1.64 -8.79 -11.26
N PHE A 528 -1.62 -9.51 -10.14
CA PHE A 528 -1.50 -8.87 -8.82
C PHE A 528 -0.23 -7.99 -8.70
N ARG A 529 0.92 -8.49 -9.17
CA ARG A 529 2.17 -7.69 -9.21
C ARG A 529 2.07 -6.51 -10.19
N LEU A 530 1.37 -6.67 -11.32
CA LEU A 530 1.15 -5.58 -12.28
C LEU A 530 0.20 -4.51 -11.71
N ASP A 531 -0.87 -4.88 -11.00
CA ASP A 531 -1.85 -3.96 -10.43
C ASP A 531 -1.18 -3.09 -9.32
N HIS A 532 -0.28 -3.65 -8.51
CA HIS A 532 0.55 -2.90 -7.55
C HIS A 532 1.57 -1.96 -8.23
N VAL A 533 2.27 -2.41 -9.28
CA VAL A 533 3.24 -1.57 -10.00
C VAL A 533 2.55 -0.46 -10.80
N ASP A 534 1.37 -0.72 -11.37
CA ASP A 534 0.55 0.28 -12.06
C ASP A 534 -0.05 1.30 -11.06
N LEU A 535 -0.38 0.88 -9.82
CA LEU A 535 -0.72 1.80 -8.74
C LEU A 535 0.46 2.70 -8.36
N LEU A 536 1.62 2.13 -8.04
CA LEU A 536 2.81 2.89 -7.63
C LEU A 536 3.23 3.91 -8.70
N ARG A 537 3.41 3.47 -9.94
CA ARG A 537 3.90 4.34 -11.02
C ARG A 537 2.89 5.43 -11.42
N SER A 538 1.61 5.30 -11.07
CA SER A 538 0.59 6.31 -11.36
C SER A 538 0.25 7.22 -10.18
N VAL A 539 0.12 6.70 -8.96
CA VAL A 539 -0.29 7.49 -7.78
C VAL A 539 0.90 7.89 -6.91
N GLN A 540 1.83 6.97 -6.65
CA GLN A 540 3.00 7.23 -5.81
C GLN A 540 4.01 8.12 -6.54
N PHE A 541 4.34 7.82 -7.79
CA PHE A 541 5.25 8.66 -8.60
C PHE A 541 4.71 10.09 -8.85
N LEU A 542 3.39 10.26 -8.83
CA LEU A 542 2.76 11.58 -8.88
C LEU A 542 2.99 12.33 -7.56
N GLU A 543 2.78 11.68 -6.42
CA GLU A 543 3.05 12.23 -5.08
C GLU A 543 4.53 12.58 -4.88
N ASP A 544 5.43 11.66 -5.21
CA ASP A 544 6.90 11.76 -5.13
C ASP A 544 7.49 12.85 -6.04
N SER A 545 6.71 13.39 -6.97
CA SER A 545 7.06 14.53 -7.82
C SER A 545 6.16 15.77 -7.63
N SER A 546 5.23 15.73 -6.67
CA SER A 546 4.38 16.86 -6.27
C SER A 546 5.01 17.64 -5.11
N PRO A 547 4.46 18.81 -4.71
CA PRO A 547 4.88 19.51 -3.49
C PRO A 547 4.66 18.71 -2.19
N LEU A 548 3.89 17.62 -2.23
CA LEU A 548 3.72 16.67 -1.12
C LEU A 548 4.78 15.56 -1.11
N SER A 549 5.79 15.62 -1.98
CA SER A 549 6.87 14.64 -2.01
C SER A 549 7.62 14.61 -0.67
N HIS A 550 7.83 13.42 -0.13
CA HIS A 550 8.54 13.20 1.12
C HIS A 550 9.30 11.86 1.07
N PRO A 551 10.35 11.65 1.88
CA PRO A 551 10.97 10.33 2.01
C PRO A 551 10.03 9.33 2.73
N ILE A 552 10.23 8.03 2.54
CA ILE A 552 9.35 6.99 3.15
C ILE A 552 9.36 7.01 4.68
N ARG A 553 10.43 7.55 5.28
CA ARG A 553 10.45 8.05 6.66
C ARG A 553 10.54 9.59 6.62
N PRO A 554 9.45 10.32 6.87
CA PRO A 554 9.43 11.79 6.87
C PRO A 554 10.40 12.42 7.89
N GLU A 555 10.73 13.69 7.67
CA GLU A 555 11.55 14.48 8.60
C GLU A 555 10.71 15.38 9.53
N SER A 556 9.48 15.76 9.14
CA SER A 556 8.56 16.55 9.97
C SER A 556 7.07 16.31 9.67
N TYR A 557 6.21 16.48 10.68
CA TYR A 557 4.76 16.47 10.53
C TYR A 557 4.05 17.49 11.43
N VAL A 558 2.84 17.89 11.04
CA VAL A 558 1.84 18.52 11.92
C VAL A 558 0.77 17.49 12.27
N SER A 559 -0.01 17.01 11.30
CA SER A 559 -0.99 15.96 11.51
C SER A 559 -0.45 14.62 11.00
N MET A 560 -0.26 13.66 11.91
CA MET A 560 0.24 12.35 11.51
C MET A 560 -0.76 11.57 10.63
N GLU A 561 -2.06 11.89 10.72
CA GLU A 561 -3.12 11.35 9.86
C GLU A 561 -2.87 11.63 8.37
N ASN A 562 -2.14 12.71 8.03
CA ASN A 562 -1.76 13.08 6.66
C ASN A 562 -0.62 12.22 6.09
N PHE A 563 0.10 11.46 6.93
CA PHE A 563 1.27 10.67 6.51
C PHE A 563 0.99 9.19 6.20
N TYR A 564 -0.29 8.79 6.19
CA TYR A 564 -0.74 7.48 5.70
C TYR A 564 -0.80 7.49 4.16
N THR A 565 0.35 7.72 3.52
CA THR A 565 0.48 7.99 2.08
C THR A 565 0.96 6.77 1.30
N THR A 566 0.69 6.76 -0.01
CA THR A 566 1.22 5.75 -0.94
C THR A 566 2.76 5.74 -0.97
N THR A 567 3.42 6.84 -0.60
CA THR A 567 4.87 6.87 -0.40
C THR A 567 5.31 6.08 0.85
N VAL A 568 4.62 6.20 1.99
CA VAL A 568 4.93 5.39 3.19
C VAL A 568 4.58 3.91 2.99
N TYR A 569 3.46 3.62 2.30
CA TYR A 569 2.94 2.27 2.06
C TYR A 569 3.63 1.56 0.88
N ASP A 570 3.41 2.05 -0.35
CA ASP A 570 3.79 1.33 -1.58
C ASP A 570 5.27 1.50 -1.93
N LYS A 571 5.83 2.73 -1.87
CA LYS A 571 7.29 2.93 -2.03
C LYS A 571 8.05 2.34 -0.85
N GLY A 572 7.46 2.34 0.35
CA GLY A 572 7.92 1.56 1.50
C GLY A 572 8.01 0.06 1.18
N SER A 573 6.93 -0.54 0.64
CA SER A 573 6.90 -1.94 0.18
C SER A 573 7.99 -2.27 -0.81
N GLU A 574 8.21 -1.42 -1.82
CA GLU A 574 9.25 -1.64 -2.81
C GLU A 574 10.66 -1.54 -2.21
N VAL A 575 10.88 -0.66 -1.23
CA VAL A 575 12.13 -0.61 -0.45
C VAL A 575 12.31 -1.84 0.45
N MET A 576 11.23 -2.46 0.93
CA MET A 576 11.32 -3.74 1.65
C MET A 576 11.59 -4.91 0.69
N ARG A 577 10.90 -4.96 -0.45
CA ARG A 577 11.05 -5.97 -1.52
C ARG A 577 12.43 -5.93 -2.20
N MET A 578 13.08 -4.77 -2.25
CA MET A 578 14.46 -4.64 -2.71
C MET A 578 15.47 -5.37 -1.79
N TYR A 579 15.25 -5.44 -0.47
CA TYR A 579 16.08 -6.30 0.39
C TYR A 579 15.93 -7.77 0.01
N GLN A 580 14.71 -8.27 -0.20
CA GLN A 580 14.49 -9.64 -0.69
C GLN A 580 15.18 -9.87 -2.03
N THR A 581 15.13 -8.89 -2.95
CA THR A 581 15.75 -8.97 -4.28
C THR A 581 17.29 -9.03 -4.21
N ILE A 582 17.90 -8.29 -3.28
CA ILE A 582 19.36 -8.31 -3.03
C ILE A 582 19.78 -9.58 -2.29
N LEU A 583 19.04 -9.99 -1.26
CA LEU A 583 19.38 -11.11 -0.38
C LEU A 583 19.03 -12.47 -0.99
N GLY A 584 17.93 -12.57 -1.73
CA GLY A 584 17.25 -13.81 -2.04
C GLY A 584 16.58 -14.42 -0.80
N ASP A 585 15.50 -15.18 -1.02
CA ASP A 585 14.63 -15.74 0.04
C ASP A 585 15.35 -16.33 1.25
N GLU A 586 16.42 -17.12 1.04
CA GLU A 586 17.13 -17.78 2.13
C GLU A 586 17.76 -16.77 3.12
N TYR A 587 18.39 -15.72 2.60
CA TYR A 587 19.04 -14.70 3.45
C TYR A 587 18.05 -13.65 3.91
N TYR A 588 17.03 -13.33 3.11
CA TYR A 588 15.96 -12.44 3.54
C TYR A 588 15.21 -13.01 4.76
N LYS A 589 14.87 -14.31 4.75
CA LYS A 589 14.24 -14.98 5.89
C LYS A 589 15.13 -15.02 7.13
N LYS A 590 16.46 -15.18 6.97
CA LYS A 590 17.41 -15.03 8.08
C LYS A 590 17.43 -13.59 8.63
N GLY A 591 17.39 -12.57 7.77
CA GLY A 591 17.29 -11.17 8.19
C GLY A 591 16.00 -10.89 8.97
N MET A 592 14.87 -11.42 8.50
CA MET A 592 13.57 -11.31 9.20
C MET A 592 13.59 -12.02 10.57
N ASP A 593 14.15 -13.23 10.64
CA ASP A 593 14.32 -13.98 11.88
C ASP A 593 15.19 -13.23 12.91
N ILE A 594 16.29 -12.61 12.45
CA ILE A 594 17.15 -11.73 13.28
C ILE A 594 16.37 -10.49 13.74
N TYR A 595 15.64 -9.82 12.84
CA TYR A 595 14.87 -8.60 13.16
C TYR A 595 13.80 -8.86 14.21
N ILE A 596 12.97 -9.89 14.02
CA ILE A 596 11.92 -10.24 14.97
C ILE A 596 12.54 -10.66 16.30
N LYS A 597 13.51 -11.58 16.32
CA LYS A 597 14.12 -12.07 17.59
C LYS A 597 14.87 -10.99 18.38
N LYS A 598 15.41 -9.97 17.73
CA LYS A 598 16.12 -8.87 18.41
C LYS A 598 15.15 -7.92 19.12
N ASN A 599 14.00 -7.63 18.51
CA ASN A 599 13.15 -6.50 18.87
C ASN A 599 11.76 -6.92 19.43
N ASP A 600 11.52 -8.23 19.60
CA ASP A 600 10.25 -8.79 20.08
C ASP A 600 9.81 -8.25 21.44
N GLY A 601 8.55 -7.81 21.54
CA GLY A 601 7.97 -7.23 22.75
C GLY A 601 8.35 -5.77 23.00
N GLY A 602 8.92 -5.08 22.00
CA GLY A 602 9.40 -3.69 22.14
C GLY A 602 9.25 -2.84 20.88
N THR A 603 9.79 -1.63 20.95
CA THR A 603 9.84 -0.67 19.83
C THR A 603 11.09 -0.83 18.98
N ALA A 604 10.99 -0.57 17.67
CA ALA A 604 12.10 -0.56 16.72
C ALA A 604 12.14 0.69 15.82
N THR A 605 13.24 0.84 15.08
CA THR A 605 13.48 1.88 14.08
C THR A 605 13.80 1.29 12.70
N CYS A 606 13.77 2.12 11.64
CA CYS A 606 14.19 1.68 10.31
C CYS A 606 15.65 1.19 10.27
N GLU A 607 16.53 1.76 11.11
CA GLU A 607 17.91 1.31 11.29
C GLU A 607 18.00 -0.10 11.89
N ASP A 608 17.09 -0.50 12.78
CA ASP A 608 17.08 -1.86 13.36
C ASP A 608 16.76 -2.92 12.30
N PHE A 609 15.86 -2.60 11.36
CA PHE A 609 15.55 -3.46 10.23
C PHE A 609 16.71 -3.53 9.23
N ASN A 610 17.28 -2.38 8.83
CA ASN A 610 18.46 -2.36 7.97
C ASN A 610 19.64 -3.10 8.62
N SER A 611 19.83 -2.99 9.94
CA SER A 611 20.87 -3.71 10.69
C SER A 611 20.69 -5.22 10.61
N ALA A 612 19.47 -5.74 10.78
CA ALA A 612 19.20 -7.17 10.65
C ALA A 612 19.40 -7.68 9.21
N MET A 613 18.98 -6.89 8.21
CA MET A 613 19.24 -7.18 6.79
C MET A 613 20.73 -7.08 6.42
N ASN A 614 21.49 -6.22 7.10
CA ASN A 614 22.93 -6.05 6.91
C ASN A 614 23.71 -7.29 7.38
N GLU A 615 23.33 -7.90 8.52
CA GLU A 615 23.93 -9.17 8.93
C GLU A 615 23.60 -10.31 7.95
N ALA A 616 22.36 -10.37 7.44
CA ALA A 616 22.01 -11.30 6.37
C ALA A 616 22.81 -11.07 5.07
N TYR A 617 23.09 -9.80 4.74
CA TYR A 617 23.88 -9.42 3.56
C TYR A 617 25.37 -9.79 3.70
N LYS A 618 25.98 -9.56 4.87
CA LYS A 618 27.34 -10.04 5.20
C LYS A 618 27.45 -11.55 5.04
N LEU A 619 26.48 -12.30 5.58
CA LEU A 619 26.39 -13.75 5.45
C LEU A 619 26.27 -14.19 3.98
N LYS A 620 25.39 -13.56 3.18
CA LYS A 620 25.28 -13.85 1.74
C LYS A 620 26.59 -13.59 0.99
N LYS A 621 27.28 -12.50 1.32
CA LYS A 621 28.53 -12.07 0.67
C LYS A 621 29.77 -12.85 1.14
N GLY A 622 29.67 -13.62 2.23
CA GLY A 622 30.81 -14.24 2.89
C GLY A 622 31.85 -13.23 3.39
N ASN A 623 31.44 -11.98 3.65
CA ASN A 623 32.33 -10.85 3.87
C ASN A 623 31.79 -9.88 4.92
N ASN A 624 32.44 -9.81 6.08
CA ASN A 624 32.04 -8.96 7.20
C ASN A 624 32.21 -7.46 6.94
N ALA A 625 33.02 -7.07 5.94
CA ALA A 625 33.19 -5.68 5.52
C ALA A 625 32.13 -5.22 4.49
N ALA A 626 31.27 -6.12 4.02
CA ALA A 626 30.10 -5.74 3.24
C ALA A 626 29.08 -5.03 4.15
N ASN A 627 28.51 -3.92 3.67
CA ASN A 627 27.49 -3.16 4.41
C ASN A 627 26.29 -2.77 3.54
N LEU A 628 25.21 -2.36 4.20
CA LEU A 628 24.02 -1.74 3.63
C LEU A 628 23.88 -0.26 4.09
N ASP A 629 24.99 0.43 4.33
CA ASP A 629 24.95 1.79 4.89
C ASP A 629 24.40 2.79 3.86
N GLN A 630 24.77 2.60 2.59
CA GLN A 630 24.17 3.33 1.45
C GLN A 630 22.67 3.04 1.28
N TYR A 631 22.18 1.88 1.74
CA TYR A 631 20.78 1.50 1.56
C TYR A 631 19.84 2.37 2.41
N LEU A 632 20.33 2.93 3.52
CA LEU A 632 19.58 3.88 4.35
C LEU A 632 19.14 5.14 3.60
N LEU A 633 19.77 5.48 2.46
CA LEU A 633 19.33 6.58 1.60
C LEU A 633 17.92 6.36 1.04
N TRP A 634 17.48 5.11 0.85
CA TRP A 634 16.09 4.82 0.46
C TRP A 634 15.06 5.23 1.51
N PHE A 635 15.46 5.35 2.78
CA PHE A 635 14.59 5.78 3.88
C PHE A 635 14.51 7.31 4.03
N SER A 636 15.52 8.05 3.55
CA SER A 636 15.66 9.51 3.78
C SER A 636 15.65 10.38 2.52
N GLN A 637 15.85 9.80 1.32
CA GLN A 637 15.80 10.54 0.06
C GLN A 637 14.39 10.46 -0.57
N SER A 638 13.74 11.62 -0.73
CA SER A 638 12.50 11.75 -1.52
C SER A 638 12.79 11.76 -3.02
N GLY A 639 11.72 11.70 -3.83
CA GLY A 639 11.82 11.73 -5.29
C GLY A 639 12.12 10.37 -5.90
N THR A 640 11.71 10.21 -7.16
CA THR A 640 11.82 8.95 -7.89
C THR A 640 13.13 8.92 -8.71
N PRO A 641 14.03 7.94 -8.52
CA PRO A 641 15.22 7.83 -9.33
C PRO A 641 14.87 7.51 -10.79
N HIS A 642 15.66 8.06 -11.70
CA HIS A 642 15.61 7.78 -13.14
C HIS A 642 16.85 6.97 -13.50
N VAL A 643 16.66 5.77 -14.05
CA VAL A 643 17.77 4.91 -14.51
C VAL A 643 17.73 4.79 -16.03
N THR A 644 18.85 5.18 -16.67
CA THR A 644 19.05 5.05 -18.11
C THR A 644 20.06 3.95 -18.41
N ALA A 645 19.76 3.07 -19.36
CA ALA A 645 20.65 2.02 -19.85
C ALA A 645 21.17 2.33 -21.27
N GLU A 646 22.40 1.94 -21.59
CA GLU A 646 23.02 2.04 -22.91
C GLU A 646 23.81 0.76 -23.20
N TYR A 647 23.71 0.22 -24.43
CA TYR A 647 24.24 -1.11 -24.76
C TYR A 647 25.34 -1.07 -25.82
N SER A 648 26.31 -1.98 -25.71
CA SER A 648 27.17 -2.36 -26.83
C SER A 648 27.43 -3.86 -26.87
N TYR A 649 27.65 -4.40 -28.07
CA TYR A 649 27.93 -5.81 -28.30
C TYR A 649 29.15 -5.96 -29.22
N ASP A 650 30.15 -6.69 -28.76
CA ASP A 650 31.33 -7.07 -29.56
C ASP A 650 31.19 -8.54 -29.96
N GLU A 651 30.80 -8.76 -31.21
CA GLU A 651 30.58 -10.10 -31.80
C GLU A 651 31.86 -10.94 -31.85
N LYS A 652 33.04 -10.31 -31.94
CA LYS A 652 34.33 -11.01 -32.01
C LYS A 652 34.74 -11.53 -30.63
N LYS A 653 34.48 -10.74 -29.57
CA LYS A 653 34.71 -11.15 -28.18
C LYS A 653 33.58 -11.99 -27.59
N LYS A 654 32.36 -11.91 -28.16
CA LYS A 654 31.11 -12.43 -27.56
C LYS A 654 30.85 -11.77 -26.20
N GLU A 655 31.00 -10.45 -26.20
CA GLU A 655 30.96 -9.55 -25.04
C GLU A 655 29.76 -8.60 -25.20
N PHE A 656 28.80 -8.67 -24.28
CA PHE A 656 27.70 -7.72 -24.18
C PHE A 656 27.94 -6.79 -22.98
N VAL A 657 27.71 -5.49 -23.18
CA VAL A 657 27.99 -4.46 -22.19
C VAL A 657 26.73 -3.63 -21.95
N ILE A 658 26.37 -3.45 -20.68
CA ILE A 658 25.32 -2.54 -20.24
C ILE A 658 25.97 -1.43 -19.43
N ASN A 659 25.91 -0.20 -19.92
CA ASN A 659 26.23 0.99 -19.16
C ASN A 659 24.93 1.50 -18.54
N VAL A 660 24.91 1.74 -17.22
CA VAL A 660 23.76 2.31 -16.52
C VAL A 660 24.12 3.61 -15.84
N THR A 661 23.20 4.57 -15.87
CA THR A 661 23.32 5.88 -15.19
C THR A 661 22.07 6.12 -14.35
N GLN A 662 22.22 6.55 -13.09
CA GLN A 662 21.12 6.94 -12.21
C GLN A 662 21.18 8.43 -11.86
N MET A 663 20.00 9.05 -11.74
CA MET A 663 19.83 10.42 -11.26
C MET A 663 18.49 10.53 -10.55
N THR A 664 18.43 11.21 -9.40
CA THR A 664 17.14 11.67 -8.82
C THR A 664 17.12 13.19 -8.95
N ASN A 665 15.99 13.76 -9.36
CA ASN A 665 15.86 15.21 -9.50
C ASN A 665 15.89 15.86 -8.09
N PRO A 666 16.59 17.00 -7.90
CA PRO A 666 16.46 17.80 -6.68
C PRO A 666 15.02 18.24 -6.43
N ASP A 667 14.67 18.37 -5.15
CA ASP A 667 13.39 18.86 -4.65
C ASP A 667 13.61 19.65 -3.35
N ASP A 668 12.52 20.15 -2.77
CA ASP A 668 12.57 21.02 -1.58
C ASP A 668 13.05 20.28 -0.31
N ASN A 669 12.92 18.95 -0.25
CA ASN A 669 13.49 18.14 0.83
C ASN A 669 15.01 18.00 0.71
N GLN A 670 15.54 17.76 -0.51
CA GLN A 670 16.98 17.63 -0.75
C GLN A 670 17.45 18.27 -2.06
N LYS A 671 18.23 19.34 -1.91
CA LYS A 671 18.93 20.05 -3.01
C LYS A 671 20.05 19.23 -3.66
N GLU A 672 20.67 18.32 -2.91
CA GLU A 672 21.64 17.33 -3.40
C GLU A 672 21.01 15.94 -3.25
N LYS A 673 20.90 15.19 -4.35
CA LYS A 673 20.45 13.80 -4.37
C LYS A 673 21.63 12.88 -4.61
N LYS A 674 21.76 11.83 -3.81
CA LYS A 674 22.87 10.87 -3.86
C LYS A 674 22.47 9.63 -4.66
N ALA A 675 23.48 8.96 -5.23
CA ALA A 675 23.31 7.65 -5.85
C ALA A 675 22.85 6.62 -4.81
N LEU A 676 21.81 5.87 -5.16
CA LEU A 676 21.22 4.83 -4.33
C LEU A 676 21.79 3.45 -4.68
N PHE A 677 21.61 2.49 -3.79
CA PHE A 677 21.83 1.07 -4.12
C PHE A 677 20.57 0.55 -4.83
N ILE A 678 20.64 0.44 -6.16
CA ILE A 678 19.55 -0.02 -7.03
C ILE A 678 19.83 -1.46 -7.49
N PRO A 679 19.03 -2.46 -7.08
CA PRO A 679 19.09 -3.80 -7.64
C PRO A 679 18.39 -3.87 -9.00
N ILE A 680 19.14 -4.11 -10.07
CA ILE A 680 18.61 -4.29 -11.43
C ILE A 680 18.58 -5.78 -11.76
N ARG A 681 17.40 -6.40 -11.73
CA ARG A 681 17.21 -7.81 -12.11
C ARG A 681 17.10 -7.93 -13.63
N VAL A 682 17.98 -8.72 -14.27
CA VAL A 682 18.10 -8.79 -15.73
C VAL A 682 18.14 -10.21 -16.28
N GLY A 683 17.58 -10.39 -17.48
CA GLY A 683 17.75 -11.57 -18.34
C GLY A 683 17.99 -11.13 -19.79
N PHE A 684 18.51 -12.03 -20.64
CA PHE A 684 18.86 -11.71 -22.04
C PHE A 684 18.08 -12.58 -23.00
N ILE A 685 17.22 -11.97 -23.81
CA ILE A 685 16.39 -12.67 -24.79
C ILE A 685 17.12 -12.71 -26.13
N ASN A 686 17.19 -13.88 -26.75
CA ASN A 686 17.67 -14.02 -28.13
C ASN A 686 16.60 -13.50 -29.12
N PRO A 687 16.88 -12.47 -29.93
CA PRO A 687 15.89 -11.87 -30.83
C PRO A 687 15.38 -12.82 -31.94
N LYS A 688 16.08 -13.92 -32.24
CA LYS A 688 15.73 -14.87 -33.29
C LYS A 688 14.73 -15.94 -32.86
N ASN A 689 14.65 -16.25 -31.56
CA ASN A 689 13.87 -17.39 -31.06
C ASN A 689 13.22 -17.20 -29.67
N GLY A 690 13.43 -16.08 -29.00
CA GLY A 690 12.80 -15.77 -27.72
C GLY A 690 13.43 -16.44 -26.48
N ASN A 691 14.45 -17.29 -26.65
CA ASN A 691 15.04 -18.01 -25.53
C ASN A 691 15.99 -17.14 -24.68
N GLU A 692 16.08 -17.47 -23.39
CA GLU A 692 17.09 -16.93 -22.48
C GLU A 692 18.52 -17.32 -22.93
N LEU A 693 19.41 -16.34 -23.02
CA LEU A 693 20.83 -16.50 -23.34
C LEU A 693 21.73 -16.63 -22.11
N ILE A 694 21.27 -16.16 -20.95
CA ILE A 694 21.94 -16.32 -19.66
C ILE A 694 20.91 -16.71 -18.59
N PRO A 695 21.33 -17.36 -17.49
CA PRO A 695 20.56 -17.34 -16.25
C PRO A 695 20.35 -15.90 -15.79
N GLU A 696 19.21 -15.63 -15.18
CA GLU A 696 18.87 -14.31 -14.64
C GLU A 696 19.87 -13.84 -13.56
N VAL A 697 20.21 -12.55 -13.56
CA VAL A 697 21.18 -11.94 -12.65
C VAL A 697 20.61 -10.67 -12.01
N THR A 698 20.87 -10.45 -10.72
CA THR A 698 20.66 -9.13 -10.08
C THR A 698 21.97 -8.34 -10.07
N LEU A 699 22.00 -7.20 -10.77
CA LEU A 699 23.10 -6.25 -10.78
C LEU A 699 22.96 -5.29 -9.59
N GLU A 700 24.03 -5.07 -8.84
CA GLU A 700 24.02 -4.20 -7.67
C GLU A 700 24.57 -2.80 -8.01
N PHE A 701 23.76 -1.98 -8.68
CA PHE A 701 24.16 -0.65 -9.15
C PHE A 701 24.23 0.35 -7.98
N LYS A 702 25.40 0.97 -7.75
CA LYS A 702 25.65 1.79 -6.54
C LYS A 702 26.21 3.19 -6.78
N LYS A 703 26.93 3.43 -7.88
CA LYS A 703 27.41 4.77 -8.26
C LYS A 703 26.40 5.48 -9.17
N GLU A 704 26.68 6.74 -9.49
CA GLU A 704 25.93 7.51 -10.49
C GLU A 704 25.99 6.86 -11.88
N LYS A 705 27.14 6.29 -12.26
CA LYS A 705 27.34 5.54 -13.52
C LYS A 705 28.19 4.29 -13.29
N GLU A 706 27.75 3.16 -13.84
CA GLU A 706 28.46 1.87 -13.82
C GLU A 706 28.35 1.14 -15.16
N THR A 707 29.25 0.18 -15.38
CA THR A 707 29.34 -0.63 -16.60
C THR A 707 29.39 -2.11 -16.21
N PHE A 708 28.42 -2.88 -16.66
CA PHE A 708 28.33 -4.33 -16.44
C PHE A 708 28.69 -5.06 -17.75
N VAL A 709 29.67 -5.96 -17.68
CA VAL A 709 30.22 -6.68 -18.84
C VAL A 709 29.90 -8.17 -18.72
N PHE A 710 29.32 -8.74 -19.76
CA PHE A 710 28.84 -10.11 -19.83
C PHE A 710 29.57 -10.85 -20.96
N ASN A 711 30.44 -11.78 -20.59
CA ASN A 711 31.24 -12.58 -21.51
C ASN A 711 30.52 -13.86 -21.95
N ASN A 712 30.92 -14.40 -23.11
CA ASN A 712 30.35 -15.61 -23.74
C ASN A 712 28.90 -15.47 -24.22
N VAL A 713 28.41 -14.25 -24.41
CA VAL A 713 27.10 -13.97 -25.02
C VAL A 713 27.24 -14.19 -26.53
N GLN A 714 26.68 -15.28 -27.06
CA GLN A 714 27.05 -15.79 -28.40
C GLN A 714 26.49 -14.97 -29.57
N GLU A 715 25.38 -14.26 -29.37
CA GLU A 715 24.68 -13.43 -30.34
C GLU A 715 24.18 -12.16 -29.65
N LYS A 716 23.96 -11.05 -30.37
CA LYS A 716 23.45 -9.80 -29.76
C LYS A 716 22.12 -10.08 -29.03
N PRO A 717 22.03 -9.88 -27.71
CA PRO A 717 20.80 -10.07 -26.96
C PRO A 717 19.90 -8.83 -27.06
N ILE A 718 18.65 -8.98 -26.64
CA ILE A 718 17.83 -7.88 -26.11
C ILE A 718 17.84 -8.00 -24.58
N ALA A 719 18.09 -6.89 -23.88
CA ALA A 719 18.13 -6.87 -22.43
C ALA A 719 16.70 -6.74 -21.85
N SER A 720 16.26 -7.77 -21.13
CA SER A 720 15.10 -7.69 -20.24
C SER A 720 15.56 -7.05 -18.94
N LEU A 721 15.16 -5.78 -18.69
CA LEU A 721 15.64 -4.98 -17.54
C LEU A 721 14.57 -4.83 -16.47
N PHE A 722 15.01 -4.80 -15.20
CA PHE A 722 14.16 -4.62 -14.01
C PHE A 722 13.06 -5.67 -13.86
N ARG A 723 13.35 -6.95 -14.12
CA ARG A 723 12.40 -8.06 -14.04
C ARG A 723 11.59 -8.09 -12.73
N GLY A 724 10.28 -8.23 -12.84
CA GLY A 724 9.34 -8.16 -11.71
C GLY A 724 9.23 -6.78 -11.07
N PHE A 725 9.65 -5.73 -11.78
CA PHE A 725 9.91 -4.36 -11.30
C PHE A 725 10.84 -4.40 -10.09
N SER A 726 12.15 -4.53 -10.33
CA SER A 726 13.12 -4.85 -9.26
C SER A 726 13.52 -3.66 -8.38
N ALA A 727 13.15 -2.43 -8.73
CA ALA A 727 13.37 -1.22 -7.93
C ALA A 727 12.34 -0.12 -8.32
N PRO A 728 11.92 0.75 -7.38
CA PRO A 728 10.93 1.80 -7.63
C PRO A 728 11.56 3.00 -8.36
N VAL A 729 11.74 2.87 -9.68
CA VAL A 729 12.44 3.85 -10.54
C VAL A 729 11.71 4.11 -11.86
N TYR A 730 11.95 5.28 -12.45
CA TYR A 730 11.70 5.50 -13.88
C TYR A 730 12.76 4.76 -14.70
N ILE A 731 12.31 3.89 -15.61
CA ILE A 731 13.17 3.09 -16.47
C ILE A 731 13.26 3.78 -17.83
N LYS A 732 14.48 4.09 -18.28
CA LYS A 732 14.76 4.51 -19.65
C LYS A 732 15.63 3.43 -20.30
N ASP A 733 14.95 2.48 -20.91
CA ASP A 733 15.52 1.27 -21.53
C ASP A 733 16.42 1.56 -22.75
N ASN A 734 16.21 2.68 -23.46
CA ASN A 734 16.82 3.01 -24.75
C ASN A 734 16.73 1.89 -25.81
N LEU A 735 15.70 1.04 -25.75
CA LEU A 735 15.45 0.03 -26.77
C LEU A 735 14.71 0.61 -27.98
N THR A 736 14.90 -0.01 -29.14
CA THR A 736 14.08 0.27 -30.33
C THR A 736 12.66 -0.29 -30.18
N ASP A 737 11.71 0.22 -30.97
CA ASP A 737 10.33 -0.30 -30.96
C ASP A 737 10.30 -1.80 -31.33
N ASP A 738 11.15 -2.22 -32.27
CA ASP A 738 11.25 -3.62 -32.71
C ASP A 738 11.75 -4.52 -31.57
N GLU A 739 12.77 -4.07 -30.82
CA GLU A 739 13.27 -4.79 -29.65
C GLU A 739 12.23 -4.87 -28.52
N ARG A 740 11.45 -3.79 -28.31
CA ARG A 740 10.31 -3.78 -27.37
C ARG A 740 9.18 -4.71 -27.82
N ILE A 741 8.87 -4.74 -29.11
CA ILE A 741 7.87 -5.66 -29.70
C ILE A 741 8.31 -7.12 -29.54
N LEU A 742 9.60 -7.41 -29.71
CA LEU A 742 10.16 -8.75 -29.47
C LEU A 742 10.07 -9.14 -27.98
N LEU A 743 10.41 -8.24 -27.05
CA LEU A 743 10.23 -8.50 -25.61
C LEU A 743 8.76 -8.72 -25.23
N LEU A 744 7.84 -7.87 -25.68
CA LEU A 744 6.39 -8.01 -25.46
C LEU A 744 5.88 -9.41 -25.85
N LYS A 745 6.35 -9.93 -26.98
CA LYS A 745 5.96 -11.25 -27.50
C LYS A 745 6.64 -12.41 -26.79
N TYR A 746 7.93 -12.30 -26.44
CA TYR A 746 8.80 -13.46 -26.17
C TYR A 746 9.58 -13.44 -24.85
N ASP A 747 9.62 -12.32 -24.12
CA ASP A 747 10.28 -12.28 -22.82
C ASP A 747 9.54 -13.15 -21.78
N THR A 748 10.25 -13.61 -20.76
CA THR A 748 9.72 -14.49 -19.72
C THR A 748 9.09 -13.73 -18.56
N ASP A 749 9.49 -12.47 -18.34
CA ASP A 749 9.02 -11.65 -17.22
C ASP A 749 7.78 -10.82 -17.56
N ALA A 750 6.67 -11.06 -16.84
CA ALA A 750 5.40 -10.38 -17.11
C ALA A 750 5.45 -8.85 -16.89
N PHE A 751 6.29 -8.35 -15.97
CA PHE A 751 6.44 -6.91 -15.80
C PHE A 751 7.17 -6.30 -17.00
N VAL A 752 8.29 -6.86 -17.45
CA VAL A 752 9.04 -6.27 -18.58
C VAL A 752 8.20 -6.25 -19.85
N ARG A 753 7.45 -7.31 -20.14
CA ARG A 753 6.51 -7.36 -21.28
C ARG A 753 5.43 -6.27 -21.21
N TYR A 754 4.86 -6.03 -20.03
CA TYR A 754 3.90 -4.94 -19.81
C TYR A 754 4.59 -3.57 -19.88
N ASN A 755 5.81 -3.42 -19.35
CA ASN A 755 6.56 -2.17 -19.37
C ASN A 755 6.90 -1.73 -20.79
N VAL A 756 7.42 -2.62 -21.64
CA VAL A 756 7.75 -2.26 -23.03
C VAL A 756 6.49 -1.96 -23.86
N CYS A 757 5.34 -2.53 -23.51
CA CYS A 757 4.03 -2.15 -24.06
C CYS A 757 3.64 -0.73 -23.63
N VAL A 758 3.81 -0.40 -22.35
CA VAL A 758 3.63 0.96 -21.81
C VAL A 758 4.58 1.95 -22.47
N ASP A 759 5.84 1.61 -22.72
CA ASP A 759 6.81 2.50 -23.37
C ASP A 759 6.49 2.75 -24.85
N LEU A 760 5.99 1.73 -25.57
CA LEU A 760 5.44 1.88 -26.93
C LEU A 760 4.21 2.81 -26.93
N TYR A 761 3.28 2.63 -25.97
CA TYR A 761 2.15 3.54 -25.80
C TYR A 761 2.60 4.96 -25.46
N MET A 762 3.53 5.16 -24.52
CA MET A 762 4.00 6.48 -24.11
C MET A 762 4.69 7.23 -25.25
N LYS A 763 5.50 6.54 -26.07
CA LYS A 763 6.09 7.12 -27.28
C LYS A 763 5.02 7.64 -28.23
N GLN A 764 3.96 6.86 -28.44
CA GLN A 764 2.83 7.23 -29.31
C GLN A 764 2.02 8.40 -28.72
N ILE A 765 1.68 8.34 -27.43
CA ILE A 765 0.92 9.37 -26.70
C ILE A 765 1.66 10.70 -26.77
N VAL A 766 2.96 10.74 -26.40
CA VAL A 766 3.74 11.99 -26.44
C VAL A 766 3.88 12.52 -27.88
N LYS A 767 3.97 11.66 -28.90
CA LYS A 767 4.03 12.09 -30.30
C LYS A 767 2.71 12.75 -30.75
N ASN A 768 1.58 12.08 -30.55
CA ASN A 768 0.27 12.59 -30.98
C ASN A 768 -0.22 13.77 -30.14
N TYR A 769 0.11 13.80 -28.83
CA TYR A 769 -0.18 14.94 -27.95
C TYR A 769 0.51 16.22 -28.46
N ASN A 770 1.79 16.14 -28.82
CA ASN A 770 2.52 17.29 -29.35
C ASN A 770 1.98 17.74 -30.73
N GLU A 771 1.58 16.79 -31.60
CA GLU A 771 0.96 17.12 -32.89
C GLU A 771 -0.37 17.89 -32.71
N LEU A 772 -1.26 17.39 -31.86
CA LEU A 772 -2.53 18.05 -31.55
C LEU A 772 -2.33 19.40 -30.83
N LEU A 773 -1.33 19.50 -29.94
CA LEU A 773 -1.01 20.75 -29.24
C LEU A 773 -0.48 21.82 -30.19
N GLU A 774 0.43 21.45 -31.11
CA GLU A 774 0.89 22.33 -32.18
C GLU A 774 -0.26 22.81 -33.07
N GLU A 775 -1.23 21.94 -33.38
CA GLU A 775 -2.39 22.28 -34.21
C GLU A 775 -3.36 23.20 -33.46
N LYS A 776 -3.62 22.95 -32.17
CA LYS A 776 -4.38 23.85 -31.27
C LYS A 776 -3.75 25.25 -31.18
N GLN A 777 -2.42 25.33 -31.20
CA GLN A 777 -1.67 26.60 -31.20
C GLN A 777 -1.68 27.36 -32.53
N LYS A 778 -1.94 26.70 -33.67
CA LYS A 778 -2.00 27.35 -35.00
C LYS A 778 -3.31 28.12 -35.25
N GLY A 779 -4.33 27.89 -34.42
CA GLY A 779 -5.58 28.67 -34.38
C GLY A 779 -6.57 28.40 -35.52
N GLU A 780 -7.77 28.97 -35.41
CA GLU A 780 -8.90 28.69 -36.31
C GLU A 780 -8.67 29.07 -37.78
N ASN A 781 -7.70 29.96 -38.05
CA ASN A 781 -7.33 30.41 -39.40
C ASN A 781 -6.78 29.30 -40.31
N ALA A 782 -6.53 28.08 -39.80
CA ALA A 782 -6.09 26.91 -40.57
C ALA A 782 -7.25 26.07 -41.14
N GLN A 783 -8.40 26.69 -41.43
CA GLN A 783 -9.64 26.00 -41.75
C GLN A 783 -9.61 25.28 -43.12
N GLY A 784 -9.36 23.97 -43.12
CA GLY A 784 -9.51 23.12 -44.31
C GLY A 784 -8.83 21.75 -44.24
N ASN A 785 -7.65 21.65 -43.62
CA ASN A 785 -6.91 20.38 -43.51
C ASN A 785 -7.15 19.71 -42.16
N LYS A 786 -7.36 18.39 -42.18
CA LYS A 786 -7.39 17.57 -40.95
C LYS A 786 -5.98 17.43 -40.34
N PRO A 787 -5.89 17.24 -39.01
CA PRO A 787 -4.68 16.81 -38.31
C PRO A 787 -3.88 15.75 -39.05
N LYS A 788 -2.56 15.95 -39.21
CA LYS A 788 -1.67 14.92 -39.79
C LYS A 788 -0.95 14.15 -38.69
N LEU A 789 -1.75 13.46 -37.88
CA LEU A 789 -1.27 12.65 -36.77
C LEU A 789 -0.43 11.46 -37.23
N THR A 790 0.64 11.15 -36.49
CA THR A 790 1.42 9.92 -36.67
C THR A 790 0.54 8.72 -36.32
N PRO A 791 0.34 7.73 -37.21
CA PRO A 791 -0.46 6.54 -36.90
C PRO A 791 0.22 5.66 -35.85
N VAL A 792 -0.56 4.79 -35.20
CA VAL A 792 -0.04 3.78 -34.28
C VAL A 792 0.80 2.75 -35.06
N ASN A 793 1.94 2.35 -34.49
CA ASN A 793 2.85 1.37 -35.11
C ASN A 793 2.10 0.06 -35.46
N ALA A 794 2.15 -0.34 -36.73
CA ALA A 794 1.42 -1.49 -37.26
C ALA A 794 1.96 -2.85 -36.77
N ASP A 795 3.26 -2.94 -36.50
CA ASP A 795 3.88 -4.14 -35.95
C ASP A 795 3.58 -4.29 -34.45
N PHE A 796 3.42 -3.18 -33.72
CA PHE A 796 2.88 -3.18 -32.35
C PHE A 796 1.42 -3.67 -32.32
N ILE A 797 0.56 -3.19 -33.25
CA ILE A 797 -0.80 -3.72 -33.41
C ILE A 797 -0.79 -5.21 -33.75
N SER A 798 0.14 -5.65 -34.61
CA SER A 798 0.30 -7.05 -34.97
C SER A 798 0.82 -7.91 -33.80
N ALA A 799 1.62 -7.34 -32.90
CA ALA A 799 2.08 -8.00 -31.68
C ALA A 799 0.97 -8.12 -30.63
N MET A 800 0.14 -7.08 -30.46
CA MET A 800 -1.09 -7.16 -29.64
C MET A 800 -2.02 -8.24 -30.19
N LYS A 801 -2.26 -8.27 -31.51
CA LYS A 801 -3.04 -9.31 -32.18
C LYS A 801 -2.52 -10.72 -31.89
N TYR A 802 -1.23 -10.96 -32.10
CA TYR A 802 -0.58 -12.25 -31.85
C TYR A 802 -0.78 -12.75 -30.41
N LEU A 803 -0.65 -11.87 -29.41
CA LEU A 803 -0.87 -12.23 -28.01
C LEU A 803 -2.34 -12.43 -27.64
N LEU A 804 -3.26 -11.73 -28.33
CA LEU A 804 -4.69 -11.92 -28.14
C LEU A 804 -5.18 -13.24 -28.74
N GLU A 805 -4.65 -13.63 -29.91
CA GLU A 805 -4.99 -14.90 -30.59
C GLU A 805 -4.42 -16.14 -29.89
N ASP A 806 -3.29 -16.04 -29.17
CA ASP A 806 -2.70 -17.18 -28.44
C ASP A 806 -3.65 -17.74 -27.35
N PRO A 807 -4.17 -18.99 -27.46
CA PRO A 807 -5.09 -19.55 -26.47
C PRO A 807 -4.44 -19.92 -25.14
N HIS A 808 -3.10 -19.83 -25.02
CA HIS A 808 -2.33 -20.19 -23.83
C HIS A 808 -1.86 -18.97 -23.01
N ALA A 809 -1.89 -17.76 -23.57
CA ALA A 809 -1.56 -16.53 -22.84
C ALA A 809 -2.63 -16.14 -21.80
N ASP A 810 -2.18 -15.68 -20.63
CA ASP A 810 -3.01 -15.22 -19.51
C ASP A 810 -4.02 -14.13 -19.94
N ALA A 811 -5.30 -14.33 -19.59
CA ALA A 811 -6.37 -13.37 -19.85
C ALA A 811 -6.17 -12.05 -19.09
N GLY A 812 -5.57 -12.10 -17.91
CA GLY A 812 -5.21 -10.95 -17.10
C GLY A 812 -4.21 -10.05 -17.83
N PHE A 813 -3.06 -10.61 -18.22
CA PHE A 813 -2.06 -9.94 -19.05
C PHE A 813 -2.63 -9.41 -20.38
N LYS A 814 -3.52 -10.16 -21.04
CA LYS A 814 -4.24 -9.68 -22.23
C LYS A 814 -5.07 -8.41 -21.97
N SER A 815 -5.65 -8.25 -20.77
CA SER A 815 -6.41 -7.04 -20.42
C SER A 815 -5.52 -5.80 -20.25
N TYR A 816 -4.25 -5.99 -19.86
CA TYR A 816 -3.26 -4.91 -19.77
C TYR A 816 -2.81 -4.42 -21.15
N ILE A 817 -2.43 -5.31 -22.06
CA ILE A 817 -1.81 -4.91 -23.34
C ILE A 817 -2.77 -4.18 -24.30
N ILE A 818 -4.08 -4.20 -24.03
CA ILE A 818 -5.11 -3.45 -24.79
C ILE A 818 -5.58 -2.17 -24.08
N THR A 819 -5.01 -1.85 -22.91
CA THR A 819 -5.38 -0.72 -22.08
C THR A 819 -4.24 0.31 -22.09
N LEU A 820 -4.55 1.55 -22.47
CA LEU A 820 -3.56 2.64 -22.41
C LEU A 820 -3.13 2.92 -20.94
N PRO A 821 -1.90 3.42 -20.71
CA PRO A 821 -1.45 3.79 -19.37
C PRO A 821 -2.39 4.79 -18.66
N ARG A 822 -2.44 4.75 -17.33
CA ARG A 822 -3.30 5.65 -16.54
C ARG A 822 -2.90 7.11 -16.75
N ASP A 823 -3.87 8.03 -16.72
CA ASP A 823 -3.60 9.46 -16.93
C ASP A 823 -2.59 10.04 -15.93
N ARG A 824 -2.65 9.60 -14.66
CA ARG A 824 -1.68 10.02 -13.63
C ARG A 824 -0.25 9.52 -13.88
N PHE A 825 -0.08 8.39 -14.60
CA PHE A 825 1.24 7.98 -15.09
C PHE A 825 1.68 8.85 -16.27
N ILE A 826 0.79 9.08 -17.25
CA ILE A 826 1.09 9.90 -18.44
C ILE A 826 1.52 11.33 -18.05
N ILE A 827 0.83 11.93 -17.07
CA ILE A 827 1.10 13.29 -16.56
C ILE A 827 2.51 13.45 -16.01
N ASN A 828 3.14 12.39 -15.51
CA ASN A 828 4.55 12.47 -15.04
C ASN A 828 5.56 12.64 -16.18
N HIS A 829 5.17 12.35 -17.43
CA HIS A 829 6.04 12.41 -18.61
C HIS A 829 5.81 13.62 -19.51
N ILE A 830 4.79 14.44 -19.24
CA ILE A 830 4.41 15.61 -20.04
C ILE A 830 4.38 16.85 -19.13
N LYS A 831 4.99 17.95 -19.56
CA LYS A 831 4.95 19.23 -18.84
C LYS A 831 3.75 20.06 -19.31
N ASN A 832 3.12 20.78 -18.39
CA ASN A 832 2.01 21.71 -18.64
C ASN A 832 0.86 21.04 -19.42
N VAL A 833 0.32 19.96 -18.84
CA VAL A 833 -0.65 19.05 -19.49
C VAL A 833 -2.00 19.73 -19.71
N ASP A 834 -2.33 19.96 -20.97
CA ASP A 834 -3.68 20.28 -21.44
C ASP A 834 -4.51 18.98 -21.50
N THR A 835 -5.46 18.84 -20.59
CA THR A 835 -6.22 17.60 -20.43
C THR A 835 -7.16 17.30 -21.58
N ASP A 836 -7.58 18.31 -22.35
CA ASP A 836 -8.43 18.11 -23.53
C ASP A 836 -7.60 17.46 -24.66
N VAL A 837 -6.39 17.99 -24.88
CA VAL A 837 -5.45 17.45 -25.88
C VAL A 837 -5.04 16.03 -25.52
N LEU A 838 -4.81 15.73 -24.24
CA LEU A 838 -4.54 14.35 -23.79
C LEU A 838 -5.75 13.42 -23.98
N ALA A 839 -6.97 13.89 -23.75
CA ALA A 839 -8.17 13.09 -23.99
C ALA A 839 -8.37 12.79 -25.48
N ASP A 840 -8.19 13.78 -26.35
CA ASP A 840 -8.24 13.62 -27.81
C ASP A 840 -7.14 12.68 -28.32
N THR A 841 -5.93 12.77 -27.75
CA THR A 841 -4.81 11.86 -28.01
C THR A 841 -5.18 10.40 -27.72
N LYS A 842 -5.76 10.14 -26.53
CA LYS A 842 -6.16 8.78 -26.13
C LYS A 842 -7.29 8.23 -27.00
N ASP A 843 -8.29 9.06 -27.32
CA ASP A 843 -9.42 8.66 -28.16
C ASP A 843 -8.97 8.35 -29.60
N TYR A 844 -8.01 9.11 -30.15
CA TYR A 844 -7.38 8.80 -31.44
C TYR A 844 -6.63 7.45 -31.42
N ILE A 845 -5.78 7.20 -30.43
CA ILE A 845 -5.00 5.96 -30.33
C ILE A 845 -5.93 4.75 -30.16
N TYR A 846 -6.92 4.82 -29.28
CA TYR A 846 -7.92 3.76 -29.13
C TYR A 846 -8.70 3.50 -30.43
N LYS A 847 -9.07 4.55 -31.17
CA LYS A 847 -9.74 4.41 -32.47
C LYS A 847 -8.86 3.73 -33.52
N GLN A 848 -7.58 4.11 -33.61
CA GLN A 848 -6.61 3.48 -34.55
C GLN A 848 -6.39 1.99 -34.27
N ILE A 849 -6.39 1.58 -33.00
CA ILE A 849 -6.25 0.17 -32.60
C ILE A 849 -7.56 -0.59 -32.85
N GLY A 850 -8.71 -0.02 -32.48
CA GLY A 850 -10.04 -0.60 -32.74
C GLY A 850 -10.30 -0.83 -34.23
N ASP A 851 -9.89 0.10 -35.09
CA ASP A 851 -9.95 0.01 -36.56
C ASP A 851 -9.09 -1.12 -37.18
N LYS A 852 -8.36 -1.88 -36.35
CA LYS A 852 -7.60 -3.07 -36.73
C LYS A 852 -7.95 -4.33 -35.94
N LEU A 853 -8.43 -4.19 -34.70
CA LEU A 853 -8.60 -5.32 -33.77
C LEU A 853 -10.05 -5.55 -33.30
N ASN A 854 -11.02 -4.70 -33.63
CA ASN A 854 -12.39 -4.83 -33.12
C ASN A 854 -13.07 -6.17 -33.44
N ASP A 855 -12.90 -6.71 -34.65
CA ASP A 855 -13.49 -8.02 -34.99
C ASP A 855 -12.92 -9.13 -34.08
N LEU A 856 -11.60 -9.12 -33.85
CA LEU A 856 -10.92 -10.04 -32.93
C LEU A 856 -11.33 -9.80 -31.46
N TYR A 857 -11.51 -8.55 -31.04
CA TYR A 857 -12.01 -8.21 -29.71
C TYR A 857 -13.42 -8.78 -29.49
N PHE A 858 -14.27 -8.70 -30.52
CA PHE A 858 -15.62 -9.27 -30.50
C PHE A 858 -15.58 -10.79 -30.40
N ASP A 859 -14.81 -11.46 -31.27
CA ASP A 859 -14.65 -12.92 -31.26
C ASP A 859 -14.14 -13.41 -29.89
N ILE A 860 -13.14 -12.75 -29.30
CA ILE A 860 -12.63 -13.11 -27.96
C ILE A 860 -13.71 -12.87 -26.88
N PHE A 861 -14.38 -11.72 -26.89
CA PHE A 861 -15.46 -11.40 -25.94
C PHE A 861 -16.59 -12.43 -25.94
N LYS A 862 -16.92 -12.96 -27.13
CA LYS A 862 -17.90 -14.04 -27.32
C LYS A 862 -17.34 -15.39 -26.86
N ASN A 863 -16.17 -15.80 -27.36
CA ASN A 863 -15.63 -17.14 -27.19
C ASN A 863 -15.21 -17.47 -25.75
N ILE A 864 -14.71 -16.51 -24.98
CA ILE A 864 -14.31 -16.77 -23.57
C ILE A 864 -15.47 -16.66 -22.57
N GLY A 865 -16.68 -16.27 -23.02
CA GLY A 865 -17.84 -16.03 -22.16
C GLY A 865 -18.28 -17.24 -21.34
N SER A 866 -18.26 -18.44 -21.92
CA SER A 866 -18.66 -19.69 -21.25
C SER A 866 -17.72 -20.10 -20.11
N ARG A 867 -16.46 -19.63 -20.10
CA ARG A 867 -15.50 -19.82 -19.01
C ARG A 867 -15.57 -18.67 -17.99
N ALA A 868 -15.56 -17.44 -18.49
CA ALA A 868 -15.57 -16.23 -17.67
C ALA A 868 -16.81 -16.13 -16.77
N ASP A 869 -17.97 -16.56 -17.27
CA ASP A 869 -19.25 -16.49 -16.56
C ASP A 869 -19.70 -17.89 -16.07
N ASP A 870 -18.79 -18.88 -15.99
CA ASP A 870 -19.13 -20.22 -15.46
C ASP A 870 -19.57 -20.17 -14.00
N MET A 871 -20.64 -20.91 -13.69
CA MET A 871 -21.37 -20.83 -12.43
C MET A 871 -21.03 -21.96 -11.43
N THR A 872 -20.07 -22.85 -11.75
CA THR A 872 -19.78 -24.06 -10.96
C THR A 872 -19.56 -23.76 -9.47
N HIS A 873 -18.87 -22.67 -9.15
CA HIS A 873 -18.59 -22.23 -7.79
C HIS A 873 -19.36 -20.96 -7.37
N PHE A 874 -20.44 -20.58 -8.07
CA PHE A 874 -21.15 -19.31 -7.80
C PHE A 874 -21.84 -19.24 -6.44
N ASN A 875 -22.18 -20.38 -5.84
CA ASN A 875 -22.79 -20.47 -4.51
C ASN A 875 -21.79 -20.88 -3.40
N ASP A 876 -20.50 -20.96 -3.71
CA ASP A 876 -19.44 -21.37 -2.79
C ASP A 876 -18.52 -20.18 -2.47
N GLU A 877 -18.76 -19.50 -1.35
CA GLU A 877 -17.97 -18.35 -0.91
C GLU A 877 -16.63 -18.74 -0.22
N SER A 878 -16.25 -20.03 -0.23
CA SER A 878 -14.95 -20.50 0.28
C SER A 878 -13.88 -20.62 -0.81
N TYR A 879 -14.30 -20.66 -2.08
CA TYR A 879 -13.44 -20.84 -3.25
C TYR A 879 -13.53 -19.64 -4.20
N VAL A 880 -12.38 -19.13 -4.64
CA VAL A 880 -12.27 -18.07 -5.65
C VAL A 880 -11.27 -18.52 -6.71
N ASP A 881 -11.64 -18.37 -7.98
CA ASP A 881 -10.78 -18.60 -9.13
C ASP A 881 -10.34 -17.25 -9.72
N PHE A 882 -9.07 -16.90 -9.51
CA PHE A 882 -8.49 -15.65 -9.99
C PHE A 882 -8.21 -15.65 -11.51
N GLU A 883 -8.05 -16.83 -12.13
CA GLU A 883 -7.99 -16.95 -13.59
C GLU A 883 -9.37 -16.65 -14.19
N GLN A 884 -10.44 -17.14 -13.56
CA GLN A 884 -11.81 -16.82 -13.98
C GLN A 884 -12.12 -15.32 -13.83
N ILE A 885 -11.68 -14.69 -12.74
CA ILE A 885 -11.75 -13.24 -12.54
C ILE A 885 -10.99 -12.51 -13.65
N ASN A 886 -9.76 -12.94 -13.98
CA ASN A 886 -8.98 -12.35 -15.07
C ASN A 886 -9.65 -12.52 -16.45
N MET A 887 -10.38 -13.62 -16.69
CA MET A 887 -11.22 -13.78 -17.88
C MET A 887 -12.40 -12.79 -17.90
N ARG A 888 -13.03 -12.47 -16.75
CA ARG A 888 -14.02 -11.39 -16.65
C ARG A 888 -13.40 -10.00 -16.80
N LYS A 889 -12.21 -9.74 -16.24
CA LYS A 889 -11.41 -8.51 -16.43
C LYS A 889 -11.21 -8.27 -17.94
N LEU A 890 -10.74 -9.28 -18.67
CA LEU A 890 -10.60 -9.23 -20.13
C LEU A 890 -11.92 -8.96 -20.87
N ARG A 891 -13.00 -9.72 -20.59
CA ARG A 891 -14.30 -9.50 -21.26
C ARG A 891 -14.85 -8.09 -21.05
N ASN A 892 -14.75 -7.56 -19.84
CA ASN A 892 -15.28 -6.24 -19.50
C ASN A 892 -14.42 -5.11 -20.11
N THR A 893 -13.09 -5.29 -20.21
CA THR A 893 -12.23 -4.39 -21.00
C THR A 893 -12.60 -4.41 -22.48
N LEU A 894 -12.70 -5.59 -23.10
CA LEU A 894 -13.08 -5.74 -24.52
C LEU A 894 -14.46 -5.11 -24.82
N LEU A 895 -15.45 -5.38 -23.97
CA LEU A 895 -16.78 -4.77 -24.05
C LEU A 895 -16.71 -3.23 -24.00
N THR A 896 -15.83 -2.67 -23.18
CA THR A 896 -15.61 -1.21 -23.08
C THR A 896 -15.03 -0.64 -24.35
N LEU A 897 -14.01 -1.29 -24.94
CA LEU A 897 -13.38 -0.85 -26.19
C LEU A 897 -14.34 -0.94 -27.38
N LEU A 898 -15.08 -2.05 -27.52
CA LEU A 898 -16.08 -2.27 -28.56
C LEU A 898 -17.22 -1.23 -28.48
N SER A 899 -17.67 -0.90 -27.25
CA SER A 899 -18.71 0.11 -27.04
C SER A 899 -18.22 1.52 -27.36
N LYS A 900 -17.04 1.91 -26.84
CA LYS A 900 -16.47 3.25 -27.08
C LYS A 900 -16.12 3.51 -28.56
N THR A 901 -15.77 2.46 -29.31
CA THR A 901 -15.52 2.55 -30.76
C THR A 901 -16.77 2.40 -31.63
N ASN A 902 -17.96 2.24 -31.03
CA ASN A 902 -19.25 2.04 -31.71
C ASN A 902 -19.27 0.82 -32.65
N TYR A 903 -18.75 -0.32 -32.21
CA TYR A 903 -18.82 -1.55 -32.98
C TYR A 903 -20.28 -1.97 -33.24
N PRO A 904 -20.62 -2.51 -34.43
CA PRO A 904 -22.01 -2.80 -34.80
C PRO A 904 -22.74 -3.72 -33.81
N ASN A 905 -24.03 -3.40 -33.58
CA ASN A 905 -24.97 -4.19 -32.77
C ASN A 905 -24.54 -4.47 -31.31
N MET A 906 -23.52 -3.78 -30.78
CA MET A 906 -23.05 -4.02 -29.41
C MET A 906 -24.09 -3.78 -28.32
N LEU A 907 -25.12 -2.95 -28.58
CA LEU A 907 -26.20 -2.70 -27.63
C LEU A 907 -26.94 -3.98 -27.20
N ASP A 908 -27.18 -4.92 -28.12
CA ASP A 908 -27.81 -6.21 -27.77
C ASP A 908 -26.93 -7.02 -26.81
N HIS A 909 -25.61 -6.96 -26.98
CA HIS A 909 -24.66 -7.62 -26.10
C HIS A 909 -24.47 -6.90 -24.76
N ILE A 910 -24.59 -5.58 -24.72
CA ILE A 910 -24.67 -4.82 -23.47
C ILE A 910 -25.93 -5.23 -22.70
N MET A 911 -27.09 -5.26 -23.35
CA MET A 911 -28.37 -5.62 -22.73
C MET A 911 -28.46 -7.09 -22.30
N GLU A 912 -27.71 -7.99 -22.95
CA GLU A 912 -27.53 -9.38 -22.49
C GLU A 912 -26.56 -9.48 -21.31
N HIS A 913 -25.42 -8.79 -21.37
CA HIS A 913 -24.43 -8.76 -20.27
C HIS A 913 -25.01 -8.13 -18.99
N ALA A 914 -25.97 -7.20 -19.15
CA ALA A 914 -26.82 -6.66 -18.09
C ALA A 914 -27.77 -7.68 -17.42
N LYS A 915 -27.82 -8.93 -17.88
CA LYS A 915 -28.55 -10.06 -17.27
C LYS A 915 -27.62 -11.06 -16.58
N SER A 916 -26.29 -10.91 -16.72
CA SER A 916 -25.30 -11.79 -16.11
C SER A 916 -25.49 -11.80 -14.57
N PRO A 917 -25.31 -12.93 -13.88
CA PRO A 917 -25.48 -13.00 -12.42
C PRO A 917 -24.32 -12.33 -11.63
N TYR A 918 -23.20 -12.04 -12.30
CA TYR A 918 -22.01 -11.43 -11.70
C TYR A 918 -22.10 -9.89 -11.65
N PRO A 919 -21.95 -9.24 -10.47
CA PRO A 919 -21.95 -7.79 -10.34
C PRO A 919 -20.94 -7.05 -11.22
N SER A 920 -19.74 -7.60 -11.40
CA SER A 920 -18.73 -7.04 -12.32
C SER A 920 -19.28 -6.87 -13.74
N ASN A 921 -20.06 -7.84 -14.21
CA ASN A 921 -20.56 -7.89 -15.58
C ASN A 921 -21.74 -6.93 -15.80
N TRP A 922 -22.75 -6.93 -14.91
CA TRP A 922 -23.87 -6.01 -15.07
C TRP A 922 -23.52 -4.56 -14.72
N LEU A 923 -22.58 -4.29 -13.80
CA LEU A 923 -22.03 -2.94 -13.61
C LEU A 923 -21.18 -2.49 -14.81
N ALA A 924 -20.35 -3.38 -15.40
CA ALA A 924 -19.65 -3.07 -16.64
C ALA A 924 -20.65 -2.74 -17.77
N SER A 925 -21.73 -3.51 -17.92
CA SER A 925 -22.77 -3.27 -18.93
C SER A 925 -23.43 -1.88 -18.76
N PHE A 926 -23.71 -1.47 -17.52
CA PHE A 926 -24.23 -0.14 -17.22
C PHE A 926 -23.18 0.94 -17.54
N SER A 927 -21.92 0.75 -17.12
CA SER A 927 -20.83 1.71 -17.40
C SER A 927 -20.62 1.96 -18.90
N VAL A 928 -20.69 0.92 -19.74
CA VAL A 928 -20.52 1.07 -21.20
C VAL A 928 -21.78 1.54 -21.92
N SER A 929 -22.95 1.41 -21.29
CA SER A 929 -24.20 1.94 -21.85
C SER A 929 -24.23 3.48 -21.91
N ALA A 930 -23.26 4.17 -21.30
CA ALA A 930 -23.10 5.62 -21.34
C ALA A 930 -23.06 6.20 -22.77
N TYR A 931 -22.54 5.44 -23.74
CA TYR A 931 -22.48 5.79 -25.16
C TYR A 931 -23.82 5.60 -25.92
N TYR A 932 -24.85 5.07 -25.27
CA TYR A 932 -26.14 4.70 -25.87
C TYR A 932 -27.33 5.40 -25.18
N ASP A 933 -28.50 5.35 -25.81
CA ASP A 933 -29.77 5.86 -25.28
C ASP A 933 -30.25 5.08 -24.04
N LYS A 934 -29.93 3.79 -23.96
CA LYS A 934 -30.26 2.89 -22.85
C LYS A 934 -29.60 3.18 -21.50
N TYR A 935 -28.73 4.20 -21.39
CA TYR A 935 -28.03 4.53 -20.15
C TYR A 935 -28.98 4.66 -18.95
N PHE A 936 -30.08 5.42 -19.07
CA PHE A 936 -31.00 5.64 -17.95
C PHE A 936 -31.93 4.43 -17.66
N GLU A 937 -32.15 3.54 -18.64
CA GLU A 937 -32.84 2.27 -18.41
C GLU A 937 -31.97 1.35 -17.53
N LEU A 938 -30.67 1.25 -17.84
CA LEU A 938 -29.72 0.48 -17.04
C LEU A 938 -29.35 1.17 -15.72
N TYR A 939 -29.37 2.50 -15.64
CA TYR A 939 -29.27 3.25 -14.37
C TYR A 939 -30.33 2.75 -13.38
N GLN A 940 -31.61 2.79 -13.76
CA GLN A 940 -32.69 2.36 -12.86
C GLN A 940 -32.60 0.85 -12.58
N LYS A 941 -32.41 0.02 -13.62
CA LYS A 941 -32.32 -1.44 -13.46
C LYS A 941 -31.21 -1.83 -12.48
N THR A 942 -30.03 -1.22 -12.60
CA THR A 942 -28.89 -1.54 -11.72
C THR A 942 -29.01 -0.90 -10.35
N TYR A 943 -29.68 0.25 -10.22
CA TYR A 943 -30.06 0.82 -8.92
C TYR A 943 -30.96 -0.15 -8.13
N GLU A 944 -32.04 -0.67 -8.74
CA GLU A 944 -32.95 -1.63 -8.09
C GLU A 944 -32.24 -2.93 -7.66
N LEU A 945 -31.25 -3.40 -8.44
CA LEU A 945 -30.42 -4.56 -8.07
C LEU A 945 -29.46 -4.28 -6.91
N SER A 946 -29.11 -3.00 -6.68
CA SER A 946 -28.04 -2.57 -5.77
C SER A 946 -28.56 -2.08 -4.42
N LYS A 947 -29.60 -1.22 -4.42
CA LYS A 947 -30.06 -0.40 -3.29
C LYS A 947 -30.23 -1.10 -1.94
N ASP A 948 -30.54 -2.40 -1.92
CA ASP A 948 -30.80 -3.13 -0.68
C ASP A 948 -29.52 -3.67 0.00
N ASP A 949 -28.38 -3.70 -0.70
CA ASP A 949 -27.06 -4.02 -0.16
C ASP A 949 -26.16 -2.77 -0.25
N GLU A 950 -25.66 -2.30 0.88
CA GLU A 950 -24.94 -1.04 1.02
C GLU A 950 -23.65 -1.00 0.21
N LEU A 951 -22.87 -2.09 0.24
CA LEU A 951 -21.59 -2.16 -0.46
C LEU A 951 -21.81 -2.27 -1.97
N LEU A 952 -22.88 -2.96 -2.39
CA LEU A 952 -23.26 -3.00 -3.80
C LEU A 952 -23.80 -1.65 -4.29
N LEU A 953 -24.57 -0.92 -3.47
CA LEU A 953 -24.97 0.46 -3.77
C LEU A 953 -23.75 1.38 -3.89
N GLN A 954 -22.72 1.21 -3.05
CA GLN A 954 -21.47 1.95 -3.17
C GLN A 954 -20.69 1.62 -4.47
N GLU A 955 -20.67 0.36 -4.93
CA GLU A 955 -20.12 0.02 -6.26
C GLU A 955 -20.97 0.54 -7.42
N TRP A 956 -22.29 0.60 -7.27
CA TRP A 956 -23.18 1.26 -8.23
C TRP A 956 -22.92 2.77 -8.30
N LEU A 957 -22.81 3.46 -7.17
CA LEU A 957 -22.44 4.89 -7.09
C LEU A 957 -21.09 5.14 -7.78
N LYS A 958 -20.08 4.28 -7.54
CA LYS A 958 -18.78 4.34 -8.24
C LYS A 958 -18.87 4.09 -9.75
N THR A 959 -19.93 3.43 -10.22
CA THR A 959 -20.17 3.13 -11.64
C THR A 959 -20.90 4.29 -12.32
N VAL A 960 -21.89 4.91 -11.65
CA VAL A 960 -22.49 6.17 -12.10
C VAL A 960 -21.42 7.26 -12.18
N SER A 961 -20.66 7.47 -11.09
CA SER A 961 -19.68 8.54 -10.93
C SER A 961 -18.57 8.54 -12.00
N ARG A 962 -18.12 7.34 -12.45
CA ARG A 962 -17.10 7.21 -13.52
C ARG A 962 -17.64 7.27 -14.95
N SER A 963 -18.96 7.37 -15.15
CA SER A 963 -19.57 7.21 -16.48
C SER A 963 -19.13 8.32 -17.45
N ASP A 964 -18.77 7.96 -18.68
CA ASP A 964 -18.37 8.91 -19.74
C ASP A 964 -19.62 9.62 -20.31
N ARG A 965 -20.12 10.62 -19.59
CA ARG A 965 -21.42 11.27 -19.81
C ARG A 965 -21.29 12.79 -19.84
N LYS A 966 -21.82 13.43 -20.89
CA LYS A 966 -21.82 14.90 -21.05
C LYS A 966 -22.67 15.61 -19.98
N ASP A 967 -23.68 14.90 -19.48
CA ASP A 967 -24.62 15.24 -18.42
C ASP A 967 -24.15 14.80 -17.02
N ILE A 968 -22.89 14.34 -16.85
CA ILE A 968 -22.38 13.82 -15.57
C ILE A 968 -22.59 14.78 -14.39
N TYR A 969 -22.47 16.09 -14.60
CA TYR A 969 -22.68 17.11 -13.56
C TYR A 969 -24.10 17.10 -12.99
N ASP A 970 -25.12 16.87 -13.82
CA ASP A 970 -26.51 16.82 -13.37
C ASP A 970 -26.86 15.43 -12.84
N ILE A 971 -26.15 14.39 -13.31
CA ILE A 971 -26.20 13.04 -12.72
C ILE A 971 -25.62 13.03 -11.29
N ILE A 972 -24.49 13.70 -11.00
CA ILE A 972 -23.98 13.79 -9.62
C ILE A 972 -24.94 14.56 -8.72
N LYS A 973 -25.52 15.69 -9.17
CA LYS A 973 -26.60 16.39 -8.42
C LYS A 973 -27.81 15.49 -8.15
N LYS A 974 -28.18 14.64 -9.11
CA LYS A 974 -29.23 13.63 -8.93
C LYS A 974 -28.86 12.62 -7.84
N LEU A 975 -27.61 12.14 -7.79
CA LEU A 975 -27.11 11.29 -6.70
C LEU A 975 -27.12 12.01 -5.35
N GLU A 976 -26.71 13.28 -5.30
CA GLU A 976 -26.74 14.13 -4.10
C GLU A 976 -28.15 14.23 -3.52
N MET A 977 -29.16 14.49 -4.36
CA MET A 977 -30.56 14.63 -3.91
C MET A 977 -31.25 13.29 -3.60
N GLU A 978 -31.07 12.28 -4.46
CA GLU A 978 -31.88 11.06 -4.40
C GLU A 978 -31.28 9.96 -3.51
N VAL A 979 -29.95 9.89 -3.42
CA VAL A 979 -29.23 8.78 -2.77
C VAL A 979 -28.38 9.26 -1.58
N LEU A 980 -27.35 10.09 -1.83
CA LEU A 980 -26.33 10.46 -0.83
C LEU A 980 -26.87 11.39 0.28
N LYS A 981 -27.65 12.41 -0.10
CA LYS A 981 -28.29 13.37 0.81
C LYS A 981 -27.28 14.00 1.78
N ASP A 982 -27.50 13.85 3.08
CA ASP A 982 -26.61 14.32 4.15
C ASP A 982 -25.87 13.17 4.85
N SER A 983 -25.70 12.04 4.16
CA SER A 983 -24.87 10.93 4.64
C SER A 983 -23.47 11.40 5.03
N LYS A 984 -22.99 10.89 6.16
CA LYS A 984 -21.63 11.10 6.66
C LYS A 984 -20.74 9.88 6.43
N ASN A 985 -21.28 8.83 5.80
CA ASN A 985 -20.54 7.60 5.56
C ASN A 985 -19.36 7.86 4.59
N PRO A 986 -18.11 7.62 5.02
CA PRO A 986 -16.94 7.88 4.17
C PRO A 986 -16.95 7.12 2.83
N ASN A 987 -17.54 5.91 2.77
CA ASN A 987 -17.55 5.13 1.54
C ASN A 987 -18.52 5.70 0.51
N GLU A 988 -19.69 6.18 0.93
CA GLU A 988 -20.68 6.79 0.03
C GLU A 988 -20.17 8.11 -0.53
N ILE A 989 -19.60 8.98 0.31
CA ILE A 989 -18.97 10.24 -0.10
C ILE A 989 -17.85 9.96 -1.12
N ARG A 990 -16.94 9.04 -0.80
CA ARG A 990 -15.85 8.65 -1.72
C ARG A 990 -16.38 8.00 -3.01
N ALA A 991 -17.46 7.22 -2.94
CA ALA A 991 -18.06 6.55 -4.10
C ALA A 991 -18.72 7.52 -5.09
N VAL A 992 -19.36 8.59 -4.61
CA VAL A 992 -19.99 9.60 -5.46
C VAL A 992 -18.96 10.52 -6.11
N TYR A 993 -17.95 10.98 -5.37
CA TYR A 993 -17.08 12.06 -5.86
C TYR A 993 -15.76 11.59 -6.45
N LEU A 994 -15.04 10.65 -5.82
CA LEU A 994 -13.69 10.30 -6.30
C LEU A 994 -13.68 9.75 -7.73
N PRO A 995 -14.53 8.81 -8.16
CA PRO A 995 -14.47 8.25 -9.53
C PRO A 995 -14.71 9.30 -10.63
N PHE A 996 -15.54 10.32 -10.36
CA PHE A 996 -15.74 11.47 -11.24
C PHE A 996 -14.46 12.30 -11.44
N THR A 997 -13.60 12.45 -10.42
CA THR A 997 -12.37 13.26 -10.54
C THR A 997 -11.31 12.63 -11.46
N TYR A 998 -11.42 11.31 -11.74
CA TYR A 998 -10.62 10.64 -12.77
C TYR A 998 -11.14 10.85 -14.19
N ASN A 999 -12.33 11.45 -14.39
CA ASN A 999 -12.82 11.76 -15.74
C ASN A 999 -12.04 12.96 -16.31
N LEU A 1000 -11.01 12.65 -17.11
CA LEU A 1000 -10.06 13.60 -17.66
C LEU A 1000 -10.71 14.81 -18.35
N ARG A 1001 -11.82 14.60 -19.09
CA ARG A 1001 -12.54 15.68 -19.81
C ARG A 1001 -13.45 16.50 -18.88
N TYR A 1002 -14.31 15.84 -18.10
CA TYR A 1002 -15.34 16.57 -17.36
C TYR A 1002 -14.86 17.17 -16.04
N PHE A 1003 -13.99 16.49 -15.28
CA PHE A 1003 -13.45 17.08 -14.04
C PHE A 1003 -12.56 18.30 -14.32
N ASN A 1004 -11.72 18.20 -15.36
CA ASN A 1004 -10.84 19.28 -15.82
C ASN A 1004 -11.49 20.19 -16.88
N ASP A 1005 -12.80 20.32 -16.87
CA ASP A 1005 -13.51 21.25 -17.76
C ASP A 1005 -12.96 22.67 -17.60
N ILE A 1006 -12.64 23.34 -18.72
CA ILE A 1006 -11.87 24.59 -18.75
C ILE A 1006 -12.60 25.82 -18.17
N SER A 1007 -13.81 25.64 -17.65
CA SER A 1007 -14.54 26.59 -16.78
C SER A 1007 -14.18 26.48 -15.29
N GLY A 1008 -13.44 25.45 -14.87
CA GLY A 1008 -13.08 25.20 -13.46
C GLY A 1008 -14.22 24.63 -12.59
N LYS A 1009 -15.42 24.44 -13.14
CA LYS A 1009 -16.61 24.01 -12.38
C LYS A 1009 -16.45 22.67 -11.65
N GLY A 1010 -15.62 21.76 -12.16
CA GLY A 1010 -15.29 20.48 -11.49
C GLY A 1010 -14.42 20.69 -10.25
N TYR A 1011 -13.43 21.58 -10.32
CA TYR A 1011 -12.59 21.97 -9.19
C TYR A 1011 -13.40 22.68 -8.12
N LYS A 1012 -14.26 23.64 -8.53
CA LYS A 1012 -15.17 24.34 -7.63
C LYS A 1012 -16.11 23.38 -6.89
N MET A 1013 -16.74 22.46 -7.61
CA MET A 1013 -17.61 21.44 -7.02
C MET A 1013 -16.85 20.63 -5.98
N MET A 1014 -15.65 20.15 -6.31
CA MET A 1014 -14.82 19.38 -5.39
C MET A 1014 -14.44 20.17 -4.14
N ALA A 1015 -14.08 21.45 -4.28
CA ALA A 1015 -13.78 22.35 -3.17
C ALA A 1015 -15.00 22.60 -2.27
N ASP A 1016 -16.18 22.83 -2.85
CA ASP A 1016 -17.43 22.98 -2.07
C ASP A 1016 -17.77 21.71 -1.26
N ILE A 1017 -17.47 20.52 -1.80
CA ILE A 1017 -17.61 19.24 -1.10
C ILE A 1017 -16.57 19.10 0.03
N ILE A 1018 -15.29 19.39 -0.24
CA ILE A 1018 -14.22 19.36 0.78
C ILE A 1018 -14.59 20.26 1.96
N MET A 1019 -15.05 21.49 1.70
CA MET A 1019 -15.52 22.44 2.72
C MET A 1019 -16.82 21.99 3.44
N LYS A 1020 -17.64 21.11 2.86
CA LYS A 1020 -18.77 20.45 3.56
C LYS A 1020 -18.29 19.32 4.47
N VAL A 1021 -17.29 18.54 4.05
CA VAL A 1021 -16.81 17.35 4.75
C VAL A 1021 -15.87 17.68 5.91
N ASP A 1022 -14.98 18.65 5.76
CA ASP A 1022 -13.96 19.01 6.78
C ASP A 1022 -14.57 19.33 8.15
N LYS A 1023 -15.76 19.96 8.12
CA LYS A 1023 -16.58 20.33 9.28
C LYS A 1023 -17.06 19.16 10.15
N PHE A 1024 -16.91 17.93 9.68
CA PHE A 1024 -17.25 16.73 10.45
C PHE A 1024 -16.25 15.57 10.32
N ASN A 1025 -15.43 15.51 9.25
CA ASN A 1025 -14.41 14.49 9.06
C ASN A 1025 -13.17 15.02 8.28
N PRO A 1026 -12.18 15.60 9.00
CA PRO A 1026 -10.94 16.11 8.43
C PRO A 1026 -10.12 15.10 7.60
N MET A 1027 -10.08 13.83 8.02
CA MET A 1027 -9.35 12.78 7.29
C MET A 1027 -9.95 12.57 5.90
N VAL A 1028 -11.28 12.42 5.80
CA VAL A 1028 -11.97 12.21 4.52
C VAL A 1028 -11.93 13.49 3.67
N ALA A 1029 -12.06 14.68 4.27
CA ALA A 1029 -11.89 15.94 3.53
C ALA A 1029 -10.50 16.06 2.89
N THR A 1030 -9.46 15.59 3.58
CA THR A 1030 -8.09 15.59 3.06
C THR A 1030 -7.89 14.51 1.98
N GLN A 1031 -8.46 13.31 2.15
CA GLN A 1031 -8.49 12.28 1.09
C GLN A 1031 -9.19 12.78 -0.19
N LEU A 1032 -10.21 13.62 -0.05
CA LEU A 1032 -10.92 14.25 -1.16
C LEU A 1032 -10.10 15.33 -1.90
N CYS A 1033 -8.95 15.74 -1.36
CA CYS A 1033 -8.00 16.66 -2.02
C CYS A 1033 -7.05 15.95 -3.00
N ASP A 1034 -7.02 14.61 -3.06
CA ASP A 1034 -6.17 13.83 -3.97
C ASP A 1034 -6.15 14.28 -5.46
N PRO A 1035 -7.25 14.70 -6.12
CA PRO A 1035 -7.17 15.18 -7.51
C PRO A 1035 -6.44 16.53 -7.67
N PHE A 1036 -6.22 17.31 -6.60
CA PHE A 1036 -5.45 18.55 -6.67
C PHE A 1036 -3.93 18.30 -6.61
N LYS A 1037 -3.46 17.10 -6.25
CA LYS A 1037 -2.02 16.75 -6.16
C LYS A 1037 -1.22 17.00 -7.45
N LEU A 1038 -1.92 17.00 -8.59
CA LEU A 1038 -1.37 17.20 -9.93
C LEU A 1038 -1.46 18.64 -10.45
N TRP A 1039 -1.90 19.62 -9.65
CA TRP A 1039 -2.21 20.98 -10.12
C TRP A 1039 -1.05 21.59 -10.92
N ASN A 1040 0.16 21.58 -10.36
CA ASN A 1040 1.37 22.16 -10.95
C ASN A 1040 1.91 21.39 -12.19
N LYS A 1041 1.24 20.32 -12.61
CA LYS A 1041 1.55 19.56 -13.84
C LYS A 1041 0.67 19.99 -15.02
N LEU A 1042 -0.51 20.57 -14.77
CA LEU A 1042 -1.49 20.94 -15.81
C LEU A 1042 -1.08 22.19 -16.59
N ASP A 1043 -1.84 22.54 -17.63
CA ASP A 1043 -1.71 23.84 -18.30
C ASP A 1043 -1.91 25.03 -17.34
N ALA A 1044 -1.38 26.19 -17.72
CA ALA A 1044 -1.34 27.37 -16.84
C ALA A 1044 -2.72 27.88 -16.41
N LYS A 1045 -3.77 27.71 -17.24
CA LYS A 1045 -5.13 28.13 -16.87
C LYS A 1045 -5.75 27.14 -15.88
N ARG A 1046 -5.49 25.84 -16.02
CA ARG A 1046 -5.92 24.84 -15.04
C ARG A 1046 -5.15 24.96 -13.72
N GLN A 1047 -3.87 25.34 -13.75
CA GLN A 1047 -3.11 25.72 -12.56
C GLN A 1047 -3.76 26.88 -11.80
N GLU A 1048 -4.08 27.99 -12.48
CA GLU A 1048 -4.77 29.15 -11.90
C GLU A 1048 -6.11 28.76 -11.26
N LEU A 1049 -6.95 28.01 -11.99
CA LEU A 1049 -8.27 27.57 -11.52
C LEU A 1049 -8.18 26.62 -10.30
N MET A 1050 -7.23 25.67 -10.29
CA MET A 1050 -7.03 24.80 -9.13
C MET A 1050 -6.48 25.58 -7.92
N LEU A 1051 -5.53 26.49 -8.13
CA LEU A 1051 -4.92 27.27 -7.05
C LEU A 1051 -5.93 28.23 -6.39
N GLY A 1052 -6.78 28.89 -7.19
CA GLY A 1052 -7.85 29.75 -6.67
C GLY A 1052 -8.87 29.01 -5.80
N GLU A 1053 -9.18 27.75 -6.14
CA GLU A 1053 -10.05 26.90 -5.32
C GLU A 1053 -9.35 26.38 -4.06
N MET A 1054 -8.06 26.02 -4.12
CA MET A 1054 -7.28 25.66 -2.92
C MET A 1054 -7.12 26.84 -1.95
N ASP A 1055 -6.88 28.07 -2.46
CA ASP A 1055 -6.77 29.26 -1.63
C ASP A 1055 -8.13 29.69 -1.04
N ARG A 1056 -9.25 29.38 -1.72
CA ARG A 1056 -10.60 29.51 -1.16
C ARG A 1056 -10.84 28.54 0.00
N ILE A 1057 -10.36 27.30 -0.08
CA ILE A 1057 -10.45 26.34 1.04
C ILE A 1057 -9.55 26.79 2.20
N LEU A 1058 -8.30 27.19 1.93
CA LEU A 1058 -7.37 27.72 2.94
C LEU A 1058 -7.90 28.96 3.67
N SER A 1059 -8.81 29.72 3.03
CA SER A 1059 -9.48 30.90 3.61
C SER A 1059 -10.75 30.55 4.42
N MET A 1060 -11.02 29.27 4.70
CA MET A 1060 -12.23 28.85 5.43
C MET A 1060 -12.10 29.03 6.94
N ASP A 1061 -13.07 29.70 7.55
CA ASP A 1061 -13.24 29.75 9.01
C ASP A 1061 -13.30 28.33 9.61
N ASN A 1062 -12.47 28.08 10.63
CA ASN A 1062 -12.33 26.79 11.30
C ASN A 1062 -11.91 25.61 10.39
N ILE A 1063 -11.10 25.87 9.35
CA ILE A 1063 -10.37 24.82 8.62
C ILE A 1063 -9.60 23.90 9.58
N SER A 1064 -9.71 22.58 9.37
CA SER A 1064 -9.02 21.59 10.19
C SER A 1064 -7.49 21.64 10.05
N THR A 1065 -6.79 21.21 11.10
CA THR A 1065 -5.32 21.09 11.07
C THR A 1065 -4.83 20.20 9.94
N ASN A 1066 -5.53 19.10 9.63
CA ASN A 1066 -5.18 18.18 8.55
C ASN A 1066 -5.25 18.89 7.19
N LEU A 1067 -6.40 19.51 6.88
CA LEU A 1067 -6.65 20.15 5.60
C LEU A 1067 -5.76 21.40 5.42
N LYS A 1068 -5.51 22.14 6.49
CA LYS A 1068 -4.58 23.28 6.53
C LYS A 1068 -3.13 22.85 6.24
N GLU A 1069 -2.59 21.84 6.93
CA GLU A 1069 -1.24 21.32 6.64
C GLU A 1069 -1.14 20.84 5.18
N TYR A 1070 -2.12 20.05 4.74
CA TYR A 1070 -2.11 19.42 3.41
C TYR A 1070 -2.12 20.47 2.29
N LEU A 1071 -3.03 21.45 2.36
CA LEU A 1071 -3.13 22.49 1.33
C LEU A 1071 -1.99 23.52 1.40
N LEU A 1072 -1.46 23.84 2.59
CA LEU A 1072 -0.27 24.69 2.69
C LEU A 1072 0.92 24.03 1.98
N ARG A 1073 1.22 22.76 2.30
CA ARG A 1073 2.29 22.01 1.61
C ARG A 1073 2.03 21.87 0.11
N LEU A 1074 0.82 21.47 -0.28
CA LEU A 1074 0.45 21.29 -1.68
C LEU A 1074 0.59 22.60 -2.50
N THR A 1075 0.47 23.77 -1.86
CA THR A 1075 0.66 25.09 -2.49
C THR A 1075 2.04 25.71 -2.26
N ASN A 1076 2.98 24.99 -1.67
CA ASN A 1076 4.35 25.44 -1.32
C ASN A 1076 4.37 26.60 -0.29
N LYS A 1077 3.44 26.57 0.69
CA LYS A 1077 3.26 27.55 1.77
C LYS A 1077 3.62 27.00 3.16
N LEU A 1078 4.04 25.73 3.25
CA LEU A 1078 4.60 25.01 4.41
C LEU A 1078 5.56 23.91 3.92
#